data_AF-A0A951SFM6-F1
#
_entry.id   AF-A0A951SFM6-F1
#
_cell.length_a   1.000
_cell.length_b   1.000
_cell.length_c   1.000
_cell.angle_alpha   90.00
_cell.angle_beta   90.00
_cell.angle_gamma   90.00
#
_symmetry.space_group_name_H-M   'P 1'
#
loop_
_entity.id
_entity.type
_entity.pdbx_description
1 polymer ?
#
loop_
_entity_poly.entity_id
_entity_poly.type
_entity_poly.pdbx_seq_one_letter_code
_entity_poly.pdbx_strand_id
1 'polypeptide(L)'
;MQRDLSQIWTPRPWLALVAFIVSFTAFYLTALASRAAGANCTRDTDPGHLLYQTLRLFVVEGEWLFDQGASGPWCDTLKAMAFLLPAVSVLSIVLALSRATRRKLVRPWWRMWTRRGTVIVGHTLASRILAADLKDDALGTECERHPIVLDVDPDPEHAEGLWRLRATVVPCPEGLGAAVKKSFDIVRTDRVISFLGDEDLQVTLLLAIDALCRDPAQWKKRASRRMASGRTAPRNSFGIEAIPPVDIWLYVKDPVRASKILSLGRLTQVEKHVRLGTFDFDTLASRDLFERTRFELLADYQGQTAIHFAIHGEGAPALALAREAAHHYNTTASAELAITFVGPSAAGVRAALLRDAPGLRDIVDLQAIARLGEVPPVRPYTAHFVVGDDESAAVAEAVRIRRFLLEPEVDAPLSFGLVAAPVYVRVQDGAGFGLLLGHKDRCGPLSSRAGSPVASEERWPFDGVHGYGALEDLVKLEQIASPSIEAMARRAHDIAYGAWNIDQELDPADWTRQAQNLRPALGADYDSLSHELRESNRRAVRHGPVKAGALRCSIRRVRHGDKRQTLSPDEWNALLHGPWLDRLAEAEHRRWWAERAVRGWVHGEGRSEALRRHPELRPFKSLGRHEIFDRRQVSSLPLILDTGQRAAGERSLVLRPELVVGVIGYTEERLTDIERVRRVLGATLEGFLESSGGSPVGFDLVLLSNLAPGTDAIAVEIAAEFEVPVYAILPMPAELYAEYLYNQALARAADPQVRDGAAKAARNSFLELTSKAAICVNVPPESGSTAVPAPLLVQDSPEAEGVRKRLYRRAGSGVVARSDILICVVDPNETNPSLTTELMNARKSGGIWRTFPESEFQIPPAPTAPLILDARDPQPPSEEAVRALLHEVWDWRTSANRQTPAARPYR
;
A
#
# COMPACT_ATOMS: atom_id res chain seq x y z
N MET A 1 -32.95 4.41 -11.61
CA MET A 1 -34.07 5.29 -11.21
C MET A 1 -34.45 5.04 -9.74
N GLN A 2 -33.56 5.37 -8.82
CA GLN A 2 -33.82 5.47 -7.38
C GLN A 2 -32.98 6.63 -6.87
N ARG A 3 -33.45 7.85 -7.14
CA ARG A 3 -33.03 9.03 -6.39
C ARG A 3 -33.56 8.86 -4.97
N ASP A 4 -32.65 9.00 -4.01
CA ASP A 4 -32.88 9.24 -2.59
C ASP A 4 -34.33 9.62 -2.24
N LEU A 5 -35.13 8.63 -1.81
CA LEU A 5 -36.41 8.88 -1.14
C LEU A 5 -36.23 9.68 0.17
N SER A 6 -34.99 9.77 0.67
CA SER A 6 -34.60 10.61 1.80
C SER A 6 -34.63 12.12 1.47
N GLN A 7 -34.50 12.52 0.20
CA GLN A 7 -34.58 13.92 -0.23
C GLN A 7 -36.02 14.41 -0.42
N ILE A 8 -36.99 13.51 -0.57
CA ILE A 8 -38.38 13.87 -0.91
C ILE A 8 -39.16 14.35 0.34
N TRP A 9 -38.68 14.06 1.55
CA TRP A 9 -39.40 14.37 2.80
C TRP A 9 -38.64 15.26 3.80
N THR A 10 -37.53 15.89 3.38
CA THR A 10 -36.88 16.91 4.22
C THR A 10 -37.26 18.30 3.71
N PRO A 11 -38.12 19.07 4.41
CA PRO A 11 -38.14 20.51 4.19
C PRO A 11 -36.72 21.01 4.50
N ARG A 12 -36.03 21.51 3.46
CA ARG A 12 -34.68 22.06 3.60
C ARG A 12 -34.77 23.26 4.56
N PRO A 13 -33.84 23.43 5.51
CA PRO A 13 -33.92 24.51 6.51
C PRO A 13 -33.99 25.91 5.87
N TRP A 14 -33.44 26.06 4.66
CA TRP A 14 -33.61 27.30 3.90
C TRP A 14 -35.05 27.55 3.46
N LEU A 15 -35.93 26.54 3.28
CA LEU A 15 -37.34 26.76 2.95
C LEU A 15 -38.13 27.36 4.12
N ALA A 16 -37.82 26.96 5.35
CA ALA A 16 -38.41 27.59 6.54
C ALA A 16 -37.88 29.01 6.76
N LEU A 17 -36.57 29.22 6.52
CA LEU A 17 -35.96 30.54 6.53
C LEU A 17 -36.50 31.43 5.40
N VAL A 18 -36.71 30.90 4.20
CA VAL A 18 -37.30 31.61 3.07
C VAL A 18 -38.76 31.90 3.33
N ALA A 19 -39.54 30.98 3.90
CA ALA A 19 -40.91 31.27 4.32
C ALA A 19 -40.95 32.39 5.38
N PHE A 20 -40.05 32.36 6.36
CA PHE A 20 -39.91 33.42 7.35
C PHE A 20 -39.53 34.76 6.72
N ILE A 21 -38.50 34.79 5.87
CA ILE A 21 -38.05 36.02 5.18
C ILE A 21 -39.15 36.54 4.26
N VAL A 22 -39.81 35.68 3.48
CA VAL A 22 -40.89 36.10 2.57
C VAL A 22 -42.10 36.63 3.34
N SER A 23 -42.52 35.98 4.43
CA SER A 23 -43.61 36.47 5.27
C SER A 23 -43.26 37.78 5.98
N PHE A 24 -42.02 37.90 6.48
CA PHE A 24 -41.53 39.11 7.15
C PHE A 24 -41.37 40.28 6.16
N THR A 25 -40.78 40.04 4.98
CA THR A 25 -40.60 41.04 3.93
C THR A 25 -41.93 41.46 3.32
N ALA A 26 -42.86 40.53 3.07
CA ALA A 26 -44.21 40.87 2.60
C ALA A 26 -44.94 41.75 3.63
N PHE A 27 -44.85 41.41 4.92
CA PHE A 27 -45.43 42.23 5.99
C PHE A 27 -44.80 43.63 6.06
N TYR A 28 -43.47 43.72 6.04
CA TYR A 28 -42.73 44.98 6.12
C TYR A 28 -42.99 45.90 4.90
N LEU A 29 -43.02 45.34 3.69
CA LEU A 29 -43.34 46.08 2.46
C LEU A 29 -44.79 46.56 2.44
N THR A 30 -45.72 45.77 2.99
CA THR A 30 -47.14 46.15 3.08
C THR A 30 -47.36 47.26 4.10
N ALA A 31 -46.61 47.26 5.21
CA ALA A 31 -46.58 48.35 6.18
C ALA A 31 -46.00 49.65 5.57
N LEU A 32 -44.93 49.55 4.77
CA LEU A 32 -44.34 50.68 4.05
C LEU A 32 -45.26 51.25 2.96
N ALA A 33 -45.93 50.39 2.19
CA ALA A 33 -46.89 50.80 1.16
C ALA A 33 -48.11 51.51 1.75
N SER A 34 -48.56 51.10 2.94
CA SER A 34 -49.65 51.75 3.67
C SER A 34 -49.29 53.14 4.17
N ARG A 35 -48.02 53.36 4.56
CA ARG A 35 -47.48 54.67 4.93
C ARG A 35 -47.44 55.63 3.74
N ALA A 36 -47.21 55.11 2.53
CA ALA A 36 -47.25 55.87 1.28
C ALA A 36 -48.68 56.19 0.79
N ALA A 37 -49.68 55.39 1.17
CA ALA A 37 -51.07 55.53 0.73
C ALA A 37 -51.93 56.49 1.60
N GLY A 38 -51.35 57.16 2.60
CA GLY A 38 -52.02 58.22 3.37
C GLY A 38 -53.19 57.77 4.26
N ALA A 39 -53.26 56.48 4.63
CA ALA A 39 -54.24 56.00 5.60
C ALA A 39 -53.94 56.58 6.99
N ASN A 40 -54.94 57.21 7.62
CA ASN A 40 -54.85 57.92 8.92
C ASN A 40 -54.63 57.02 10.15
N CYS A 41 -54.15 55.78 9.97
CA CYS A 41 -53.84 54.88 11.07
C CYS A 41 -52.33 54.97 11.33
N THR A 42 -51.96 55.66 12.41
CA THR A 42 -50.63 55.78 13.04
C THR A 42 -49.62 56.70 12.34
N ARG A 43 -49.64 58.00 12.67
CA ARG A 43 -48.56 58.95 12.37
C ARG A 43 -47.35 58.85 13.31
N ASP A 44 -47.43 58.11 14.43
CA ASP A 44 -46.40 58.09 15.48
C ASP A 44 -45.86 56.70 15.90
N THR A 45 -46.08 55.64 15.11
CA THR A 45 -45.47 54.34 15.42
C THR A 45 -44.03 54.26 14.88
N ASP A 46 -43.08 54.30 15.81
CA ASP A 46 -41.67 53.96 15.57
C ASP A 46 -41.58 52.56 14.91
N PRO A 47 -40.80 52.39 13.82
CA PRO A 47 -40.48 51.07 13.25
C PRO A 47 -40.06 50.02 14.29
N GLY A 48 -39.38 50.44 15.36
CA GLY A 48 -39.04 49.57 16.49
C GLY A 48 -40.26 48.98 17.20
N HIS A 49 -41.33 49.77 17.35
CA HIS A 49 -42.56 49.30 18.00
C HIS A 49 -43.35 48.32 17.13
N LEU A 50 -43.39 48.53 15.81
CA LEU A 50 -44.03 47.60 14.87
C LEU A 50 -43.29 46.26 14.82
N LEU A 51 -41.95 46.30 14.84
CA LEU A 51 -41.11 45.11 14.93
C LEU A 51 -41.34 44.35 16.24
N TYR A 52 -41.42 45.07 17.36
CA TYR A 52 -41.70 44.49 18.67
C TYR A 52 -43.07 43.78 18.71
N GLN A 53 -44.13 44.42 18.21
CA GLN A 53 -45.47 43.81 18.14
C GLN A 53 -45.49 42.56 17.23
N THR A 54 -44.74 42.58 16.13
CA THR A 54 -44.62 41.43 15.22
C THR A 54 -43.88 40.27 15.88
N LEU A 55 -42.83 40.53 16.66
CA LEU A 55 -42.10 39.51 17.41
C LEU A 55 -42.95 38.89 18.53
N ARG A 56 -43.83 39.66 19.19
CA ARG A 56 -44.76 39.14 20.21
C ARG A 56 -45.72 38.08 19.67
N LEU A 57 -46.10 38.17 18.38
CA LEU A 57 -46.95 37.16 17.73
C LEU A 57 -46.27 35.80 17.57
N PHE A 58 -44.93 35.73 17.51
CA PHE A 58 -44.20 34.46 17.49
C PHE A 58 -44.21 33.72 18.84
N VAL A 59 -44.52 34.43 19.93
CA VAL A 59 -44.54 33.93 21.31
C VAL A 59 -45.97 33.78 21.84
N VAL A 60 -46.98 33.84 20.96
CA VAL A 60 -48.41 33.66 21.30
C VAL A 60 -48.98 34.79 22.18
N GLU A 61 -48.34 35.96 22.22
CA GLU A 61 -48.91 37.16 22.85
C GLU A 61 -49.66 38.03 21.82
N GLY A 62 -50.84 37.56 21.42
CA GLY A 62 -51.68 38.18 20.38
C GLY A 62 -53.04 38.69 20.85
N GLU A 63 -53.35 38.67 22.15
CA GLU A 63 -54.69 39.03 22.66
C GLU A 63 -55.11 40.47 22.32
N TRP A 64 -54.15 41.39 22.28
CA TRP A 64 -54.34 42.80 21.90
C TRP A 64 -54.89 42.98 20.47
N LEU A 65 -54.77 41.97 19.61
CA LEU A 65 -55.25 41.98 18.22
C LEU A 65 -56.75 41.68 18.11
N PHE A 66 -57.37 41.18 19.19
CA PHE A 66 -58.78 40.80 19.25
C PHE A 66 -59.62 41.74 20.14
N ASP A 67 -59.00 42.78 20.69
CA ASP A 67 -59.69 43.76 21.51
C ASP A 67 -60.57 44.69 20.64
N GLN A 68 -61.78 45.01 21.11
CA GLN A 68 -62.88 45.50 20.25
C GLN A 68 -62.71 46.92 19.65
N GLY A 69 -61.58 47.59 19.89
CA GLY A 69 -61.25 48.91 19.36
C GLY A 69 -60.40 48.92 18.07
N ALA A 70 -59.88 47.78 17.62
CA ALA A 70 -58.99 47.72 16.46
C ALA A 70 -59.74 47.47 15.14
N SER A 71 -60.41 48.49 14.59
CA SER A 71 -61.05 48.43 13.26
C SER A 71 -60.22 49.18 12.22
N GLY A 72 -59.45 48.41 11.44
CA GLY A 72 -58.73 48.87 10.26
C GLY A 72 -58.59 47.73 9.26
N PRO A 73 -58.36 48.01 7.96
CA PRO A 73 -58.38 47.02 6.87
C PRO A 73 -57.33 45.90 6.98
N TRP A 74 -56.47 45.93 8.00
CA TRP A 74 -55.38 45.00 8.25
C TRP A 74 -55.64 44.05 9.43
N CYS A 75 -56.79 44.17 10.10
CA CYS A 75 -57.12 43.36 11.28
C CYS A 75 -57.23 41.88 10.93
N ASP A 76 -57.78 41.53 9.76
CA ASP A 76 -57.99 40.12 9.39
C ASP A 76 -56.69 39.42 8.98
N THR A 77 -55.78 40.10 8.27
CA THR A 77 -54.48 39.55 7.88
C THR A 77 -53.57 39.36 9.09
N LEU A 78 -53.54 40.31 10.02
CA LEU A 78 -52.79 40.21 11.27
C LEU A 78 -53.37 39.14 12.21
N LYS A 79 -54.70 39.01 12.27
CA LYS A 79 -55.37 37.91 13.00
C LYS A 79 -55.03 36.56 12.39
N ALA A 80 -55.01 36.42 11.06
CA ALA A 80 -54.59 35.19 10.39
C ALA A 80 -53.10 34.86 10.69
N MET A 81 -52.22 35.87 10.71
CA MET A 81 -50.82 35.68 11.09
C MET A 81 -50.62 35.32 12.57
N ALA A 82 -51.47 35.84 13.48
CA ALA A 82 -51.46 35.47 14.90
C ALA A 82 -51.70 33.98 15.13
N PHE A 83 -52.38 33.29 14.21
CA PHE A 83 -52.55 31.82 14.25
C PHE A 83 -51.46 31.07 13.47
N LEU A 84 -51.04 31.59 12.31
CA LEU A 84 -50.04 30.94 11.46
C LEU A 84 -48.63 30.98 12.06
N LEU A 85 -48.22 32.07 12.70
CA LEU A 85 -46.85 32.24 13.21
C LEU A 85 -46.53 31.31 14.39
N PRO A 86 -47.40 31.16 15.41
CA PRO A 86 -47.23 30.11 16.43
C PRO A 86 -47.19 28.70 15.86
N ALA A 87 -48.04 28.40 14.87
CA ALA A 87 -48.07 27.09 14.23
C ALA A 87 -46.75 26.78 13.51
N VAL A 88 -46.16 27.77 12.82
CA VAL A 88 -44.83 27.64 12.17
C VAL A 88 -43.72 27.49 13.22
N SER A 89 -43.76 28.22 14.33
CA SER A 89 -42.82 28.07 15.46
C SER A 89 -42.89 26.67 16.08
N VAL A 90 -44.09 26.18 16.38
CA VAL A 90 -44.32 24.84 16.93
C VAL A 90 -43.85 23.77 15.95
N LEU A 91 -44.19 23.89 14.66
CA LEU A 91 -43.73 22.96 13.63
C LEU A 91 -42.19 22.96 13.52
N SER A 92 -41.56 24.13 13.61
CA SER A 92 -40.10 24.26 13.58
C SER A 92 -39.44 23.62 14.81
N ILE A 93 -40.03 23.80 16.00
CA ILE A 93 -39.59 23.13 17.23
C ILE A 93 -39.76 21.62 17.11
N VAL A 94 -40.89 21.13 16.61
CA VAL A 94 -41.14 19.69 16.39
C VAL A 94 -40.16 19.10 15.36
N LEU A 95 -39.85 19.83 14.28
CA LEU A 95 -38.86 19.41 13.29
C LEU A 95 -37.43 19.44 13.85
N ALA A 96 -37.10 20.42 14.71
CA ALA A 96 -35.81 20.51 15.39
C ALA A 96 -35.66 19.41 16.45
N LEU A 97 -36.69 19.18 17.27
CA LEU A 97 -36.75 18.10 18.25
C LEU A 97 -36.67 16.76 17.55
N SER A 98 -37.50 16.49 16.54
CA SER A 98 -37.45 15.23 15.79
C SER A 98 -36.08 14.99 15.15
N ARG A 99 -35.39 16.03 14.64
CA ARG A 99 -33.97 15.91 14.21
C ARG A 99 -33.03 15.60 15.38
N ALA A 100 -33.18 16.26 16.52
CA ALA A 100 -32.35 16.05 17.70
C ALA A 100 -32.56 14.64 18.28
N THR A 101 -33.81 14.19 18.45
CA THR A 101 -34.21 12.84 18.85
C THR A 101 -33.73 11.82 17.83
N ARG A 102 -33.84 12.10 16.52
CA ARG A 102 -33.34 11.20 15.47
C ARG A 102 -31.81 11.14 15.43
N ARG A 103 -31.09 12.20 15.81
CA ARG A 103 -29.62 12.23 15.92
C ARG A 103 -29.10 11.61 17.21
N LYS A 104 -29.78 11.82 18.35
CA LYS A 104 -29.33 11.38 19.68
C LYS A 104 -29.86 10.02 20.10
N LEU A 105 -31.06 9.62 19.65
CA LEU A 105 -31.68 8.35 20.05
C LEU A 105 -31.83 7.41 18.86
N VAL A 106 -32.49 7.82 17.78
CA VAL A 106 -32.77 6.91 16.66
C VAL A 106 -31.51 6.55 15.89
N ARG A 107 -30.61 7.49 15.58
CA ARG A 107 -29.36 7.17 14.86
C ARG A 107 -28.46 6.24 15.66
N PRO A 108 -28.17 6.47 16.96
CA PRO A 108 -27.35 5.55 17.75
C PRO A 108 -28.02 4.20 17.96
N TRP A 109 -29.34 4.18 18.19
CA TRP A 109 -30.12 2.94 18.35
C TRP A 109 -30.23 2.16 17.03
N TRP A 110 -30.53 2.81 15.91
CA TRP A 110 -30.54 2.22 14.58
C TRP A 110 -29.13 1.79 14.14
N ARG A 111 -28.08 2.57 14.46
CA ARG A 111 -26.67 2.20 14.29
C ARG A 111 -26.26 1.04 15.19
N MET A 112 -26.88 0.82 16.35
CA MET A 112 -26.69 -0.37 17.18
C MET A 112 -27.42 -1.57 16.57
N TRP A 113 -28.55 -1.32 15.91
CA TRP A 113 -29.40 -2.29 15.22
C TRP A 113 -29.03 -2.57 13.74
N THR A 114 -27.94 -2.05 13.19
CA THR A 114 -27.46 -2.36 11.82
C THR A 114 -25.98 -2.82 11.73
N ARG A 115 -25.26 -2.96 12.85
CA ARG A 115 -23.79 -3.24 12.88
C ARG A 115 -23.40 -4.62 12.37
N ARG A 116 -22.40 -4.70 11.48
CA ARG A 116 -21.68 -5.93 11.15
C ARG A 116 -20.54 -6.15 12.14
N GLY A 117 -20.20 -7.41 12.45
CA GLY A 117 -19.10 -7.74 13.35
C GLY A 117 -18.27 -8.90 12.81
N THR A 118 -16.95 -8.77 12.85
CA THR A 118 -16.00 -9.88 12.68
C THR A 118 -15.98 -10.67 13.99
N VAL A 119 -16.21 -11.98 13.91
CA VAL A 119 -16.06 -12.90 15.05
C VAL A 119 -14.65 -13.44 15.05
N ILE A 120 -13.95 -13.28 16.17
CA ILE A 120 -12.61 -13.82 16.39
C ILE A 120 -12.74 -15.01 17.34
N VAL A 121 -12.14 -16.14 16.99
CA VAL A 121 -12.23 -17.38 17.79
C VAL A 121 -10.83 -17.72 18.32
N GLY A 122 -10.75 -18.00 19.62
CA GLY A 122 -9.51 -18.28 20.32
C GLY A 122 -8.90 -17.03 20.95
N HIS A 123 -8.47 -17.17 22.20
CA HIS A 123 -7.77 -16.12 22.93
C HIS A 123 -6.25 -16.30 22.79
N THR A 124 -5.62 -15.40 22.04
CA THR A 124 -4.18 -15.39 21.76
C THR A 124 -3.69 -13.94 21.69
N LEU A 125 -2.37 -13.72 21.68
CA LEU A 125 -1.82 -12.39 21.40
C LEU A 125 -2.32 -11.85 20.04
N ALA A 126 -2.37 -12.71 19.01
CA ALA A 126 -2.87 -12.35 17.69
C ALA A 126 -4.34 -11.90 17.72
N SER A 127 -5.22 -12.61 18.44
CA SER A 127 -6.62 -12.20 18.50
C SER A 127 -6.83 -10.86 19.21
N ARG A 128 -6.00 -10.53 20.21
CA ARG A 128 -5.99 -9.20 20.85
C ARG A 128 -5.53 -8.10 19.89
N ILE A 129 -4.45 -8.33 19.15
CA ILE A 129 -3.94 -7.39 18.15
C ILE A 129 -5.01 -7.13 17.07
N LEU A 130 -5.64 -8.18 16.53
CA LEU A 130 -6.69 -8.03 15.53
C LEU A 130 -7.90 -7.26 16.07
N ALA A 131 -8.31 -7.54 17.31
CA ALA A 131 -9.41 -6.84 17.96
C ALA A 131 -9.12 -5.34 18.14
N ALA A 132 -7.85 -4.99 18.40
CA ALA A 132 -7.40 -3.60 18.46
C ALA A 132 -7.36 -2.93 17.07
N ASP A 133 -6.83 -3.60 16.06
CA ASP A 133 -6.78 -3.13 14.65
C ASP A 133 -8.19 -2.79 14.13
N LEU A 134 -9.14 -3.70 14.33
CA LEU A 134 -10.56 -3.50 13.98
C LEU A 134 -11.22 -2.31 14.68
N LYS A 135 -10.66 -1.85 15.81
CA LYS A 135 -11.15 -0.69 16.57
C LYS A 135 -10.52 0.63 16.14
N ASP A 136 -9.27 0.61 15.70
CA ASP A 136 -8.57 1.84 15.27
C ASP A 136 -8.94 2.26 13.85
N ASP A 137 -9.16 1.30 12.93
CA ASP A 137 -9.73 1.58 11.60
C ASP A 137 -11.16 2.15 11.71
N ALA A 138 -11.80 1.82 12.82
CA ALA A 138 -13.03 2.36 13.32
C ALA A 138 -12.91 3.78 13.94
N LEU A 139 -11.96 4.61 13.49
CA LEU A 139 -12.06 6.07 13.54
C LEU A 139 -12.32 6.70 12.16
N GLY A 140 -12.12 5.97 11.06
CA GLY A 140 -12.28 6.47 9.69
C GLY A 140 -13.55 6.03 8.95
N THR A 141 -13.98 4.77 9.07
CA THR A 141 -15.14 4.25 8.32
C THR A 141 -16.26 3.75 9.24
N GLU A 142 -17.51 4.12 8.99
CA GLU A 142 -18.67 3.82 9.86
C GLU A 142 -19.10 2.32 9.86
N CYS A 143 -18.37 1.40 9.21
CA CYS A 143 -18.93 0.09 8.83
C CYS A 143 -18.51 -1.15 9.65
N GLU A 144 -17.40 -1.18 10.37
CA GLU A 144 -16.98 -2.38 11.13
C GLU A 144 -16.57 -2.01 12.56
N ARG A 145 -17.52 -1.88 13.49
CA ARG A 145 -17.21 -1.41 14.86
C ARG A 145 -17.93 -2.24 15.93
N HIS A 146 -17.45 -3.47 16.18
CA HIS A 146 -17.46 -4.22 17.45
C HIS A 146 -16.92 -5.68 17.26
N PRO A 147 -15.66 -6.01 17.57
CA PRO A 147 -15.20 -7.40 17.49
C PRO A 147 -15.84 -8.25 18.60
N ILE A 148 -16.23 -9.48 18.26
CA ILE A 148 -16.72 -10.48 19.21
C ILE A 148 -15.64 -11.54 19.33
N VAL A 149 -15.16 -11.80 20.54
CA VAL A 149 -14.13 -12.82 20.80
C VAL A 149 -14.79 -14.01 21.48
N LEU A 150 -14.74 -15.18 20.83
CA LEU A 150 -15.13 -16.45 21.43
C LEU A 150 -13.93 -17.03 22.15
N ASP A 151 -14.02 -17.08 23.48
CA ASP A 151 -12.95 -17.56 24.33
C ASP A 151 -13.20 -19.03 24.69
N VAL A 152 -12.33 -19.90 24.20
CA VAL A 152 -12.42 -21.35 24.39
C VAL A 152 -11.75 -21.78 25.71
N ASP A 153 -10.91 -20.93 26.29
CA ASP A 153 -10.22 -21.18 27.57
C ASP A 153 -10.17 -19.88 28.41
N PRO A 154 -11.21 -19.60 29.23
CA PRO A 154 -11.37 -18.30 29.88
C PRO A 154 -10.39 -18.12 31.05
N ASP A 155 -9.25 -17.50 30.79
CA ASP A 155 -8.33 -17.02 31.84
C ASP A 155 -8.73 -15.59 32.32
N PRO A 156 -8.97 -15.39 33.64
CA PRO A 156 -9.34 -14.09 34.21
C PRO A 156 -8.38 -12.92 33.94
N GLU A 157 -7.06 -13.13 33.97
CA GLU A 157 -6.07 -12.04 33.73
C GLU A 157 -6.09 -11.58 32.27
N HIS A 158 -6.39 -12.51 31.37
CA HIS A 158 -6.41 -12.32 29.93
C HIS A 158 -7.68 -11.65 29.40
N ALA A 159 -8.80 -11.76 30.13
CA ALA A 159 -10.06 -11.09 29.78
C ALA A 159 -9.95 -9.56 29.91
N GLU A 160 -9.24 -9.05 30.93
CA GLU A 160 -9.20 -7.62 31.28
C GLU A 160 -8.70 -6.72 30.11
N GLY A 161 -7.71 -7.20 29.35
CA GLY A 161 -7.20 -6.50 28.16
C GLY A 161 -8.23 -6.34 27.04
N LEU A 162 -9.09 -7.33 26.81
CA LEU A 162 -10.16 -7.29 25.80
C LEU A 162 -11.35 -6.42 26.25
N TRP A 163 -11.66 -6.40 27.56
CA TRP A 163 -12.65 -5.48 28.14
C TRP A 163 -12.23 -4.01 27.96
N ARG A 164 -10.94 -3.69 28.15
CA ARG A 164 -10.38 -2.34 27.88
C ARG A 164 -10.51 -1.95 26.40
N LEU A 165 -10.47 -2.93 25.50
CA LEU A 165 -10.71 -2.71 24.06
C LEU A 165 -12.20 -2.55 23.70
N ARG A 166 -13.14 -2.70 24.66
CA ARG A 166 -14.60 -2.74 24.43
C ARG A 166 -15.03 -3.91 23.52
N ALA A 167 -14.27 -5.01 23.45
CA ALA A 167 -14.71 -6.22 22.74
C ALA A 167 -15.78 -6.97 23.56
N THR A 168 -16.70 -7.67 22.88
CA THR A 168 -17.59 -8.63 23.58
C THR A 168 -16.87 -9.96 23.67
N VAL A 169 -16.50 -10.38 24.88
CA VAL A 169 -15.94 -11.71 25.13
C VAL A 169 -17.06 -12.67 25.50
N VAL A 170 -17.18 -13.77 24.77
CA VAL A 170 -18.14 -14.85 25.07
C VAL A 170 -17.36 -16.08 25.50
N PRO A 171 -17.40 -16.45 26.79
CA PRO A 171 -16.77 -17.69 27.24
C PRO A 171 -17.53 -18.91 26.69
N CYS A 172 -16.80 -19.98 26.40
CA CYS A 172 -17.33 -21.21 25.80
C CYS A 172 -17.32 -22.44 26.74
N PRO A 173 -17.90 -22.36 27.96
CA PRO A 173 -17.79 -23.44 28.95
C PRO A 173 -18.54 -24.73 28.56
N GLU A 174 -19.58 -24.62 27.72
CA GLU A 174 -20.37 -25.76 27.20
C GLU A 174 -19.81 -26.32 25.88
N GLY A 175 -18.60 -25.89 25.49
CA GLY A 175 -17.96 -26.26 24.23
C GLY A 175 -18.28 -25.32 23.06
N LEU A 176 -17.43 -25.39 22.04
CA LEU A 176 -17.41 -24.44 20.92
C LEU A 176 -18.72 -24.44 20.12
N GLY A 177 -19.35 -25.59 19.89
CA GLY A 177 -20.61 -25.68 19.15
C GLY A 177 -21.79 -24.97 19.83
N ALA A 178 -21.92 -25.10 21.15
CA ALA A 178 -22.96 -24.42 21.93
C ALA A 178 -22.71 -22.90 22.00
N ALA A 179 -21.46 -22.51 22.20
CA ALA A 179 -21.06 -21.11 22.20
C ALA A 179 -21.26 -20.45 20.82
N VAL A 180 -20.89 -21.13 19.73
CA VAL A 180 -21.17 -20.67 18.36
C VAL A 180 -22.67 -20.59 18.13
N LYS A 181 -23.50 -21.55 18.57
CA LYS A 181 -24.96 -21.46 18.44
C LYS A 181 -25.57 -20.29 19.23
N LYS A 182 -25.09 -20.06 20.46
CA LYS A 182 -25.49 -18.92 21.33
C LYS A 182 -25.00 -17.58 20.77
N SER A 183 -23.83 -17.57 20.13
CA SER A 183 -23.21 -16.41 19.51
C SER A 183 -23.68 -16.14 18.09
N PHE A 184 -24.15 -17.16 17.37
CA PHE A 184 -24.76 -17.01 16.04
C PHE A 184 -26.08 -16.25 16.13
N ASP A 185 -26.74 -16.28 17.29
CA ASP A 185 -27.88 -15.40 17.60
C ASP A 185 -27.49 -13.90 17.72
N ILE A 186 -26.18 -13.58 17.68
CA ILE A 186 -25.60 -12.26 17.41
C ILE A 186 -25.47 -12.07 15.87
N VAL A 187 -26.55 -12.39 15.15
CA VAL A 187 -26.72 -12.70 13.70
C VAL A 187 -26.33 -11.57 12.69
N ARG A 188 -25.17 -10.93 12.78
CA ARG A 188 -24.69 -9.98 11.74
C ARG A 188 -23.26 -10.21 11.30
N THR A 189 -22.73 -11.38 11.61
CA THR A 189 -21.39 -11.80 11.23
C THR A 189 -21.37 -12.21 9.77
N ASP A 190 -20.60 -11.47 8.97
CA ASP A 190 -20.26 -11.87 7.61
C ASP A 190 -18.90 -12.62 7.58
N ARG A 191 -18.14 -12.59 8.68
CA ARG A 191 -16.77 -13.12 8.78
C ARG A 191 -16.39 -13.70 10.15
N VAL A 192 -15.77 -14.87 10.14
CA VAL A 192 -15.17 -15.55 11.29
C VAL A 192 -13.68 -15.74 11.05
N ILE A 193 -12.83 -15.37 12.01
CA ILE A 193 -11.38 -15.57 11.96
C ILE A 193 -10.99 -16.37 13.20
N SER A 194 -10.39 -17.54 13.00
CA SER A 194 -10.04 -18.46 14.07
C SER A 194 -8.53 -18.58 14.23
N PHE A 195 -8.05 -18.34 15.46
CA PHE A 195 -6.65 -18.51 15.87
C PHE A 195 -6.44 -19.78 16.71
N LEU A 196 -7.39 -20.73 16.68
CA LEU A 196 -7.24 -22.00 17.37
C LEU A 196 -6.06 -22.79 16.76
N GLY A 197 -5.11 -23.19 17.59
CA GLY A 197 -3.99 -24.02 17.16
C GLY A 197 -4.37 -25.50 16.99
N ASP A 198 -5.47 -25.94 17.61
CA ASP A 198 -5.98 -27.30 17.56
C ASP A 198 -6.89 -27.50 16.33
N GLU A 199 -6.53 -28.45 15.48
CA GLU A 199 -7.23 -28.73 14.23
C GLU A 199 -8.60 -29.39 14.41
N ASP A 200 -8.77 -30.24 15.41
CA ASP A 200 -10.04 -30.89 15.69
C ASP A 200 -11.07 -29.84 16.15
N LEU A 201 -10.61 -28.84 16.92
CA LEU A 201 -11.43 -27.68 17.27
C LEU A 201 -11.74 -26.81 16.05
N GLN A 202 -10.80 -26.62 15.12
CA GLN A 202 -11.04 -25.88 13.87
C GLN A 202 -12.09 -26.58 12.98
N VAL A 203 -12.04 -27.91 12.85
CA VAL A 203 -13.03 -28.70 12.11
C VAL A 203 -14.39 -28.66 12.82
N THR A 204 -14.40 -28.75 14.16
CA THR A 204 -15.62 -28.62 14.95
C THR A 204 -16.28 -27.26 14.77
N LEU A 205 -15.49 -26.18 14.75
CA LEU A 205 -15.94 -24.82 14.46
C LEU A 205 -16.61 -24.73 13.09
N LEU A 206 -15.94 -25.26 12.06
CA LEU A 206 -16.43 -25.25 10.68
C LEU A 206 -17.78 -25.97 10.55
N LEU A 207 -17.89 -27.18 11.10
CA LEU A 207 -19.12 -27.98 11.06
C LEU A 207 -20.26 -27.31 11.84
N ALA A 208 -19.97 -26.70 12.98
CA ALA A 208 -20.97 -25.96 13.77
C ALA A 208 -21.53 -24.76 13.00
N ILE A 209 -20.66 -23.97 12.35
CA ILE A 209 -21.06 -22.81 11.55
C ILE A 209 -21.89 -23.24 10.34
N ASP A 210 -21.46 -24.29 9.62
CA ASP A 210 -22.21 -24.80 8.47
C ASP A 210 -23.59 -25.34 8.86
N ALA A 211 -23.68 -26.10 9.97
CA ALA A 211 -24.96 -26.60 10.47
C ALA A 211 -25.94 -25.44 10.78
N LEU A 212 -25.44 -24.34 11.33
CA LEU A 212 -26.24 -23.12 11.59
C LEU A 212 -26.66 -22.42 10.31
N CYS A 213 -25.80 -22.39 9.29
CA CYS A 213 -26.17 -21.79 8.00
C CYS A 213 -27.23 -22.62 7.24
N ARG A 214 -27.29 -23.94 7.49
CA ARG A 214 -28.29 -24.85 6.92
C ARG A 214 -29.65 -24.79 7.61
N ASP A 215 -29.75 -24.27 8.84
CA ASP A 215 -31.00 -24.18 9.58
C ASP A 215 -31.99 -23.17 8.92
N PRO A 216 -33.14 -23.61 8.39
CA PRO A 216 -34.10 -22.75 7.71
C PRO A 216 -34.67 -21.62 8.57
N ALA A 217 -34.78 -21.80 9.88
CA ALA A 217 -35.30 -20.79 10.79
C ALA A 217 -34.29 -19.65 10.97
N GLN A 218 -33.01 -20.00 11.14
CA GLN A 218 -31.91 -19.04 11.22
C GLN A 218 -31.66 -18.35 9.88
N TRP A 219 -31.76 -19.10 8.77
CA TRP A 219 -31.69 -18.56 7.42
C TRP A 219 -32.74 -17.48 7.16
N LYS A 220 -34.01 -17.76 7.45
CA LYS A 220 -35.12 -16.79 7.32
C LYS A 220 -34.88 -15.55 8.20
N LYS A 221 -34.47 -15.75 9.45
CA LYS A 221 -34.12 -14.66 10.39
C LYS A 221 -33.00 -13.77 9.82
N ARG A 222 -32.01 -14.35 9.17
CA ARG A 222 -30.90 -13.63 8.50
C ARG A 222 -31.35 -12.88 7.24
N ALA A 223 -32.14 -13.51 6.36
CA ALA A 223 -32.68 -12.89 5.15
C ALA A 223 -33.56 -11.67 5.46
N SER A 224 -34.53 -11.81 6.36
CA SER A 224 -35.47 -10.74 6.73
C SER A 224 -34.76 -9.53 7.34
N ARG A 225 -33.74 -9.77 8.17
CA ARG A 225 -32.95 -8.69 8.81
C ARG A 225 -32.03 -7.98 7.83
N ARG A 226 -31.56 -8.66 6.78
CA ARG A 226 -30.74 -8.06 5.71
C ARG A 226 -31.57 -7.15 4.82
N MET A 227 -32.78 -7.56 4.44
CA MET A 227 -33.73 -6.69 3.71
C MET A 227 -34.03 -5.41 4.50
N ALA A 228 -34.17 -5.49 5.83
CA ALA A 228 -34.37 -4.33 6.70
C ALA A 228 -33.17 -3.36 6.75
N SER A 229 -31.96 -3.80 6.34
CA SER A 229 -30.75 -2.97 6.30
C SER A 229 -30.57 -2.16 5.00
N GLY A 230 -31.50 -2.27 4.05
CA GLY A 230 -31.51 -1.45 2.82
C GLY A 230 -30.54 -1.88 1.71
N ARG A 231 -29.90 -3.05 1.82
CA ARG A 231 -29.10 -3.63 0.73
C ARG A 231 -29.93 -4.68 -0.02
N THR A 232 -30.11 -4.48 -1.33
CA THR A 232 -30.62 -5.52 -2.23
C THR A 232 -29.66 -6.71 -2.21
N ALA A 233 -30.19 -7.94 -2.13
CA ALA A 233 -29.37 -9.12 -2.33
C ALA A 233 -28.85 -9.10 -3.79
N PRO A 234 -27.58 -9.45 -4.06
CA PRO A 234 -27.17 -9.70 -5.43
C PRO A 234 -28.07 -10.80 -5.98
N ARG A 235 -28.83 -10.48 -7.02
CA ARG A 235 -29.54 -11.49 -7.80
C ARG A 235 -28.47 -12.30 -8.53
N ASN A 236 -28.47 -13.60 -8.34
CA ASN A 236 -27.71 -14.46 -9.25
C ASN A 236 -28.28 -14.34 -10.67
N SER A 237 -27.57 -14.86 -11.67
CA SER A 237 -28.00 -14.92 -13.07
C SER A 237 -29.35 -15.62 -13.30
N PHE A 238 -29.91 -16.25 -12.26
CA PHE A 238 -31.21 -16.92 -12.26
C PHE A 238 -32.32 -16.16 -11.50
N GLY A 239 -32.07 -14.94 -11.03
CA GLY A 239 -33.08 -14.08 -10.40
C GLY A 239 -33.47 -14.43 -8.96
N ILE A 240 -32.74 -15.32 -8.29
CA ILE A 240 -32.98 -15.71 -6.89
C ILE A 240 -32.14 -14.83 -5.94
N GLU A 241 -32.76 -14.30 -4.89
CA GLU A 241 -32.06 -13.60 -3.80
C GLU A 241 -31.27 -14.61 -2.95
N ALA A 242 -29.96 -14.74 -3.20
CA ALA A 242 -29.07 -15.57 -2.38
C ALA A 242 -28.52 -14.74 -1.20
N ILE A 243 -28.62 -15.26 0.03
CA ILE A 243 -27.83 -14.71 1.15
C ILE A 243 -26.37 -15.11 0.87
N PRO A 244 -25.42 -14.17 0.86
CA PRO A 244 -24.04 -14.53 0.63
C PRO A 244 -23.48 -15.37 1.78
N PRO A 245 -22.53 -16.25 1.45
CA PRO A 245 -21.91 -17.16 2.40
C PRO A 245 -21.13 -16.43 3.51
N VAL A 246 -20.93 -17.10 4.65
CA VAL A 246 -20.06 -16.60 5.74
C VAL A 246 -18.61 -16.86 5.38
N ASP A 247 -17.75 -15.84 5.48
CA ASP A 247 -16.30 -16.04 5.31
C ASP A 247 -15.70 -16.63 6.60
N ILE A 248 -15.02 -17.77 6.50
CA ILE A 248 -14.29 -18.38 7.62
C ILE A 248 -12.82 -18.46 7.25
N TRP A 249 -11.97 -17.86 8.09
CA TRP A 249 -10.52 -17.92 7.97
C TRP A 249 -9.93 -18.68 9.14
N LEU A 250 -9.26 -19.80 8.85
CA LEU A 250 -8.67 -20.68 9.86
C LEU A 250 -7.14 -20.50 9.88
N TYR A 251 -6.59 -20.26 11.06
CA TYR A 251 -5.15 -20.39 11.28
C TYR A 251 -4.76 -21.87 11.20
N VAL A 252 -3.81 -22.20 10.32
CA VAL A 252 -3.30 -23.56 10.16
C VAL A 252 -1.78 -23.51 10.02
N LYS A 253 -1.06 -23.98 11.04
CA LYS A 253 0.41 -23.94 11.05
C LYS A 253 1.05 -24.83 9.96
N ASP A 254 0.43 -25.97 9.64
CA ASP A 254 0.94 -26.92 8.65
C ASP A 254 0.21 -26.77 7.29
N PRO A 255 0.91 -26.33 6.22
CA PRO A 255 0.29 -26.12 4.91
C PRO A 255 -0.25 -27.43 4.27
N VAL A 256 0.33 -28.59 4.60
CA VAL A 256 -0.18 -29.88 4.10
C VAL A 256 -1.57 -30.16 4.68
N ARG A 257 -1.76 -29.82 5.96
CA ARG A 257 -3.04 -29.98 6.65
C ARG A 257 -4.05 -28.93 6.24
N ALA A 258 -3.61 -27.71 5.94
CA ALA A 258 -4.48 -26.68 5.35
C ALA A 258 -5.15 -27.18 4.07
N SER A 259 -4.40 -27.88 3.19
CA SER A 259 -4.95 -28.49 1.97
C SER A 259 -6.01 -29.56 2.27
N LYS A 260 -5.82 -30.37 3.33
CA LYS A 260 -6.81 -31.37 3.77
C LYS A 260 -8.09 -30.71 4.28
N ILE A 261 -8.00 -29.67 5.12
CA ILE A 261 -9.15 -28.93 5.64
C ILE A 261 -9.94 -28.27 4.51
N LEU A 262 -9.25 -27.64 3.55
CA LEU A 262 -9.88 -27.08 2.36
C LEU A 262 -10.56 -28.16 1.49
N SER A 263 -9.96 -29.34 1.36
CA SER A 263 -10.52 -30.47 0.62
C SER A 263 -11.75 -31.07 1.31
N LEU A 264 -11.75 -31.13 2.65
CA LEU A 264 -12.90 -31.55 3.43
C LEU A 264 -14.10 -30.64 3.20
N GLY A 265 -13.90 -29.32 3.10
CA GLY A 265 -14.96 -28.37 2.76
C GLY A 265 -15.64 -28.66 1.42
N ARG A 266 -14.87 -29.12 0.41
CA ARG A 266 -15.42 -29.55 -0.89
C ARG A 266 -16.23 -30.84 -0.77
N LEU A 267 -15.71 -31.81 -0.01
CA LEU A 267 -16.36 -33.12 0.17
C LEU A 267 -17.70 -33.03 0.92
N THR A 268 -17.82 -32.07 1.85
CA THR A 268 -19.00 -31.91 2.70
C THR A 268 -20.05 -30.93 2.14
N GLN A 269 -19.82 -30.36 0.94
CA GLN A 269 -20.64 -29.30 0.31
C GLN A 269 -20.86 -28.04 1.18
N VAL A 270 -20.02 -27.85 2.20
CA VAL A 270 -20.07 -26.69 3.12
C VAL A 270 -19.88 -25.37 2.34
N GLU A 271 -19.18 -25.43 1.21
CA GLU A 271 -18.90 -24.28 0.32
C GLU A 271 -20.15 -23.57 -0.23
N LYS A 272 -21.34 -24.20 -0.17
CA LYS A 272 -22.60 -23.56 -0.57
C LYS A 272 -23.04 -22.43 0.37
N HIS A 273 -22.69 -22.52 1.66
CA HIS A 273 -23.14 -21.58 2.68
C HIS A 273 -21.99 -20.86 3.40
N VAL A 274 -20.77 -21.36 3.23
CA VAL A 274 -19.57 -20.88 3.90
C VAL A 274 -18.44 -20.77 2.89
N ARG A 275 -17.71 -19.65 2.89
CA ARG A 275 -16.47 -19.50 2.13
C ARG A 275 -15.29 -19.73 3.07
N LEU A 276 -14.60 -20.85 2.86
CA LEU A 276 -13.45 -21.23 3.66
C LEU A 276 -12.14 -20.65 3.09
N GLY A 277 -11.28 -20.18 3.97
CA GLY A 277 -9.90 -19.78 3.72
C GLY A 277 -9.00 -20.20 4.87
N THR A 278 -7.70 -20.30 4.60
CA THR A 278 -6.68 -20.64 5.60
C THR A 278 -5.55 -19.62 5.56
N PHE A 279 -4.89 -19.40 6.70
CA PHE A 279 -3.69 -18.57 6.77
C PHE A 279 -2.70 -19.16 7.78
N ASP A 280 -1.43 -18.82 7.59
CA ASP A 280 -0.34 -19.15 8.51
C ASP A 280 0.61 -17.95 8.60
N PHE A 281 1.31 -17.82 9.74
CA PHE A 281 2.11 -16.63 10.00
C PHE A 281 3.38 -16.56 9.15
N ASP A 282 3.92 -17.68 8.68
CA ASP A 282 5.15 -17.70 7.88
C ASP A 282 4.89 -17.25 6.45
N THR A 283 3.79 -17.72 5.86
CA THR A 283 3.31 -17.25 4.56
C THR A 283 2.87 -15.79 4.65
N LEU A 284 2.16 -15.37 5.71
CA LEU A 284 1.79 -13.97 5.89
C LEU A 284 3.01 -13.07 6.03
N ALA A 285 4.01 -13.49 6.81
CA ALA A 285 5.26 -12.75 6.98
C ALA A 285 6.04 -12.59 5.69
N SER A 286 6.20 -13.69 4.95
CA SER A 286 6.93 -13.69 3.69
C SER A 286 6.19 -12.85 2.65
N ARG A 287 4.86 -12.96 2.58
CA ARG A 287 4.03 -12.14 1.69
C ARG A 287 4.12 -10.66 2.04
N ASP A 288 3.97 -10.30 3.31
CA ASP A 288 4.06 -8.92 3.76
C ASP A 288 5.45 -8.32 3.45
N LEU A 289 6.52 -9.09 3.68
CA LEU A 289 7.88 -8.71 3.32
C LEU A 289 8.01 -8.38 1.84
N PHE A 290 7.52 -9.25 0.95
CA PHE A 290 7.65 -9.06 -0.50
C PHE A 290 6.70 -8.00 -1.06
N GLU A 291 5.50 -7.84 -0.48
CA GLU A 291 4.58 -6.76 -0.86
C GLU A 291 5.09 -5.37 -0.44
N ARG A 292 5.81 -5.29 0.68
CA ARG A 292 6.39 -4.03 1.18
C ARG A 292 7.76 -3.72 0.57
N THR A 293 8.55 -4.76 0.30
CA THR A 293 9.93 -4.61 -0.18
C THR A 293 10.02 -4.74 -1.69
N ARG A 294 10.30 -3.62 -2.36
CA ARG A 294 10.44 -3.55 -3.82
C ARG A 294 11.82 -4.04 -4.29
N PHE A 295 12.13 -5.33 -4.12
CA PHE A 295 13.44 -5.89 -4.50
C PHE A 295 13.78 -5.68 -5.98
N GLU A 296 12.78 -5.61 -6.87
CA GLU A 296 12.97 -5.28 -8.28
C GLU A 296 13.51 -3.86 -8.48
N LEU A 297 13.09 -2.92 -7.63
CA LEU A 297 13.56 -1.55 -7.63
C LEU A 297 14.96 -1.45 -7.00
N LEU A 298 15.23 -2.23 -5.94
CA LEU A 298 16.57 -2.30 -5.33
C LEU A 298 17.59 -2.87 -6.33
N ALA A 299 17.24 -3.94 -7.04
CA ALA A 299 18.07 -4.54 -8.08
C ALA A 299 18.31 -3.55 -9.24
N ASP A 300 17.27 -2.82 -9.66
CA ASP A 300 17.38 -1.78 -10.69
C ASP A 300 18.38 -0.68 -10.29
N TYR A 301 18.23 -0.11 -9.09
CA TYR A 301 19.13 0.95 -8.61
C TYR A 301 20.55 0.47 -8.33
N GLN A 302 20.77 -0.83 -8.25
CA GLN A 302 22.11 -1.44 -8.22
C GLN A 302 22.66 -1.79 -9.62
N GLY A 303 21.87 -1.59 -10.68
CA GLY A 303 22.26 -1.95 -12.05
C GLY A 303 22.37 -3.46 -12.23
N GLN A 304 21.59 -4.24 -11.48
CA GLN A 304 21.48 -5.68 -11.64
C GLN A 304 20.32 -6.01 -12.58
N THR A 305 20.37 -7.19 -13.20
CA THR A 305 19.33 -7.68 -14.13
C THR A 305 18.60 -8.91 -13.62
N ALA A 306 19.02 -9.47 -12.48
CA ALA A 306 18.30 -10.54 -11.79
C ALA A 306 18.31 -10.29 -10.27
N ILE A 307 17.50 -11.12 -9.60
CA ILE A 307 17.34 -11.13 -8.15
C ILE A 307 17.74 -12.53 -7.65
N HIS A 308 18.48 -12.55 -6.55
CA HIS A 308 18.89 -13.75 -5.85
C HIS A 308 18.56 -13.65 -4.37
N PHE A 309 17.95 -14.70 -3.83
CA PHE A 309 17.61 -14.80 -2.42
C PHE A 309 18.40 -15.93 -1.77
N ALA A 310 19.23 -15.58 -0.78
CA ALA A 310 19.97 -16.54 0.01
C ALA A 310 19.24 -16.78 1.34
N ILE A 311 18.63 -17.96 1.49
CA ILE A 311 17.81 -18.31 2.64
C ILE A 311 18.63 -19.18 3.60
N HIS A 312 18.91 -18.63 4.78
CA HIS A 312 19.59 -19.28 5.90
C HIS A 312 18.57 -19.80 6.90
N GLY A 313 18.63 -21.09 7.19
CA GLY A 313 17.67 -21.76 8.08
C GLY A 313 16.84 -22.83 7.38
N GLU A 314 15.92 -23.42 8.12
CA GLU A 314 15.17 -24.60 7.67
C GLU A 314 13.69 -24.56 8.09
N GLY A 315 12.96 -25.65 7.80
CA GLY A 315 11.58 -25.82 8.24
C GLY A 315 10.54 -25.04 7.43
N ALA A 316 9.38 -24.83 8.05
CA ALA A 316 8.23 -24.17 7.41
C ALA A 316 8.51 -22.71 7.00
N PRO A 317 9.22 -21.88 7.80
CA PRO A 317 9.55 -20.51 7.41
C PRO A 317 10.38 -20.42 6.13
N ALA A 318 11.40 -21.27 5.97
CA ALA A 318 12.25 -21.29 4.79
C ALA A 318 11.46 -21.67 3.52
N LEU A 319 10.57 -22.66 3.65
CA LEU A 319 9.70 -23.10 2.54
C LEU A 319 8.64 -22.05 2.19
N ALA A 320 8.03 -21.39 3.18
CA ALA A 320 7.07 -20.32 2.97
C ALA A 320 7.71 -19.12 2.24
N LEU A 321 8.91 -18.72 2.67
CA LEU A 321 9.67 -17.65 2.04
C LEU A 321 10.01 -17.97 0.59
N ALA A 322 10.54 -19.16 0.30
CA ALA A 322 10.86 -19.57 -1.07
C ALA A 322 9.61 -19.63 -1.98
N ARG A 323 8.48 -20.09 -1.47
CA ARG A 323 7.21 -20.15 -2.21
C ARG A 323 6.66 -18.75 -2.51
N GLU A 324 6.60 -17.87 -1.51
CA GLU A 324 6.13 -16.50 -1.72
C GLU A 324 7.09 -15.69 -2.60
N ALA A 325 8.40 -15.94 -2.53
CA ALA A 325 9.37 -15.36 -3.45
C ALA A 325 9.06 -15.74 -4.90
N ALA A 326 8.87 -17.04 -5.17
CA ALA A 326 8.51 -17.55 -6.49
C ALA A 326 7.16 -16.98 -6.97
N HIS A 327 6.20 -16.76 -6.06
CA HIS A 327 4.93 -16.13 -6.41
C HIS A 327 5.06 -14.64 -6.76
N HIS A 328 5.89 -13.90 -6.03
CA HIS A 328 5.92 -12.44 -6.08
C HIS A 328 6.90 -11.88 -7.11
N TYR A 329 8.08 -12.50 -7.29
CA TYR A 329 9.13 -11.95 -8.17
C TYR A 329 9.10 -12.57 -9.56
N ASN A 330 7.99 -12.31 -10.25
CA ASN A 330 7.86 -12.54 -11.68
C ASN A 330 7.83 -11.18 -12.37
N THR A 331 9.00 -10.56 -12.50
CA THR A 331 9.14 -9.18 -12.98
C THR A 331 9.20 -9.12 -14.51
N THR A 332 9.48 -7.94 -15.08
CA THR A 332 9.76 -7.80 -16.52
C THR A 332 11.19 -8.19 -16.92
N ALA A 333 12.07 -8.46 -15.95
CA ALA A 333 13.44 -8.87 -16.24
C ALA A 333 13.49 -10.27 -16.86
N SER A 334 14.37 -10.45 -17.83
CA SER A 334 14.52 -11.72 -18.55
C SER A 334 15.13 -12.82 -17.69
N ALA A 335 16.04 -12.46 -16.77
CA ALA A 335 16.71 -13.40 -15.92
C ALA A 335 15.77 -14.00 -14.86
N GLU A 336 15.96 -15.30 -14.59
CA GLU A 336 15.16 -16.04 -13.62
C GLU A 336 15.51 -15.64 -12.18
N LEU A 337 14.53 -15.80 -11.28
CA LEU A 337 14.77 -15.69 -9.85
C LEU A 337 15.70 -16.82 -9.42
N ALA A 338 16.77 -16.49 -8.72
CA ALA A 338 17.62 -17.47 -8.06
C ALA A 338 17.29 -17.56 -6.56
N ILE A 339 17.22 -18.77 -6.01
CA ILE A 339 17.09 -19.01 -4.57
C ILE A 339 18.13 -20.04 -4.16
N THR A 340 19.00 -19.65 -3.22
CA THR A 340 19.99 -20.54 -2.62
C THR A 340 19.64 -20.80 -1.16
N PHE A 341 19.42 -22.05 -0.80
CA PHE A 341 19.35 -22.46 0.60
C PHE A 341 20.78 -22.60 1.15
N VAL A 342 21.04 -22.04 2.32
CA VAL A 342 22.37 -22.01 2.95
C VAL A 342 22.33 -22.70 4.31
N GLY A 343 23.22 -23.67 4.50
CA GLY A 343 23.41 -24.36 5.77
C GLY A 343 23.47 -25.88 5.65
N PRO A 344 23.70 -26.60 6.76
CA PRO A 344 23.92 -28.05 6.75
C PRO A 344 22.72 -28.85 6.24
N SER A 345 21.50 -28.33 6.41
CA SER A 345 20.26 -28.96 5.97
C SER A 345 19.71 -28.40 4.64
N ALA A 346 20.41 -27.47 3.99
CA ALA A 346 19.96 -26.80 2.77
C ALA A 346 19.55 -27.76 1.66
N ALA A 347 20.32 -28.84 1.46
CA ALA A 347 20.01 -29.86 0.47
C ALA A 347 18.68 -30.58 0.79
N GLY A 348 18.40 -30.82 2.07
CA GLY A 348 17.14 -31.40 2.55
C GLY A 348 15.95 -30.47 2.35
N VAL A 349 16.11 -29.18 2.66
CA VAL A 349 15.07 -28.15 2.43
C VAL A 349 14.74 -28.03 0.95
N ARG A 350 15.76 -27.95 0.09
CA ARG A 350 15.59 -27.93 -1.37
C ARG A 350 14.89 -29.19 -1.88
N ALA A 351 15.30 -30.37 -1.39
CA ALA A 351 14.66 -31.63 -1.76
C ALA A 351 13.18 -31.68 -1.33
N ALA A 352 12.87 -31.17 -0.14
CA ALA A 352 11.50 -31.08 0.35
C ALA A 352 10.64 -30.15 -0.50
N LEU A 353 11.16 -28.96 -0.85
CA LEU A 353 10.47 -28.02 -1.74
C LEU A 353 10.18 -28.66 -3.10
N LEU A 354 11.17 -29.29 -3.71
CA LEU A 354 11.05 -29.90 -5.05
C LEU A 354 10.18 -31.16 -5.08
N ARG A 355 10.05 -31.86 -3.95
CA ARG A 355 9.10 -32.99 -3.83
C ARG A 355 7.66 -32.48 -3.86
N ASP A 356 7.37 -31.38 -3.17
CA ASP A 356 6.02 -30.84 -3.05
C ASP A 356 5.65 -29.95 -4.25
N ALA A 357 6.64 -29.32 -4.88
CA ALA A 357 6.51 -28.36 -5.97
C ALA A 357 7.54 -28.62 -7.10
N PRO A 358 7.48 -29.78 -7.78
CA PRO A 358 8.47 -30.17 -8.80
C PRO A 358 8.58 -29.19 -9.98
N GLY A 359 7.48 -28.55 -10.37
CA GLY A 359 7.44 -27.58 -11.47
C GLY A 359 8.23 -26.29 -11.20
N LEU A 360 8.71 -26.04 -9.97
CA LEU A 360 9.55 -24.88 -9.68
C LEU A 360 10.90 -24.92 -10.40
N ARG A 361 11.40 -26.11 -10.77
CA ARG A 361 12.67 -26.27 -11.50
C ARG A 361 12.67 -25.60 -12.87
N ASP A 362 11.49 -25.36 -13.43
CA ASP A 362 11.34 -24.84 -14.78
C ASP A 362 11.31 -23.29 -14.82
N ILE A 363 11.29 -22.63 -13.64
CA ILE A 363 11.05 -21.18 -13.53
C ILE A 363 11.88 -20.47 -12.45
N VAL A 364 12.53 -21.21 -11.55
CA VAL A 364 13.38 -20.68 -10.47
C VAL A 364 14.67 -21.48 -10.43
N ASP A 365 15.81 -20.79 -10.43
CA ASP A 365 17.12 -21.41 -10.19
C ASP A 365 17.25 -21.74 -8.70
N LEU A 366 17.09 -23.02 -8.35
CA LEU A 366 17.11 -23.51 -6.98
C LEU A 366 18.43 -24.20 -6.66
N GLN A 367 19.19 -23.62 -5.74
CA GLN A 367 20.49 -24.14 -5.29
C GLN A 367 20.49 -24.44 -3.79
N ALA A 368 21.44 -25.26 -3.35
CA ALA A 368 21.66 -25.58 -1.95
C ALA A 368 23.16 -25.70 -1.70
N ILE A 369 23.66 -24.98 -0.70
CA ILE A 369 25.08 -24.94 -0.33
C ILE A 369 25.25 -25.16 1.17
N ALA A 370 26.41 -25.67 1.59
CA ALA A 370 26.66 -25.98 2.99
C ALA A 370 27.10 -24.75 3.78
N ARG A 371 27.80 -23.82 3.13
CA ARG A 371 28.44 -22.65 3.79
C ARG A 371 28.24 -21.38 2.97
N LEU A 372 28.14 -20.24 3.67
CA LEU A 372 27.97 -18.92 3.03
C LEU A 372 29.10 -18.57 2.05
N GLY A 373 30.34 -19.01 2.30
CA GLY A 373 31.47 -18.79 1.40
C GLY A 373 31.37 -19.52 0.06
N GLU A 374 30.40 -20.43 -0.10
CA GLU A 374 30.11 -21.18 -1.33
C GLU A 374 29.01 -20.51 -2.17
N VAL A 375 28.41 -19.41 -1.70
CA VAL A 375 27.44 -18.65 -2.51
C VAL A 375 28.16 -18.18 -3.77
N PRO A 376 27.66 -18.53 -4.98
CA PRO A 376 28.33 -18.16 -6.22
C PRO A 376 28.59 -16.64 -6.25
N PRO A 377 29.82 -16.20 -6.60
CA PRO A 377 30.14 -14.78 -6.70
C PRO A 377 29.48 -14.08 -7.90
N VAL A 378 28.75 -14.82 -8.73
CA VAL A 378 28.14 -14.31 -9.95
C VAL A 378 26.80 -13.67 -9.60
N ARG A 379 26.66 -12.42 -10.05
CA ARG A 379 25.44 -11.60 -10.10
C ARG A 379 24.21 -12.49 -10.28
N PRO A 380 23.27 -12.39 -9.33
CA PRO A 380 22.42 -11.19 -9.26
C PRO A 380 22.44 -10.40 -7.94
N TYR A 381 21.61 -9.34 -7.85
CA TYR A 381 21.27 -8.65 -6.59
C TYR A 381 20.95 -9.70 -5.53
N THR A 382 21.70 -9.74 -4.43
CA THR A 382 21.50 -10.76 -3.39
C THR A 382 20.89 -10.12 -2.14
N ALA A 383 19.78 -10.67 -1.66
CA ALA A 383 19.26 -10.42 -0.33
C ALA A 383 19.38 -11.70 0.51
N HIS A 384 19.85 -11.56 1.75
CA HIS A 384 19.95 -12.67 2.69
C HIS A 384 18.74 -12.69 3.60
N PHE A 385 18.23 -13.87 3.89
CA PHE A 385 17.10 -14.07 4.80
C PHE A 385 17.52 -15.07 5.87
N VAL A 386 17.34 -14.74 7.14
CA VAL A 386 17.60 -15.61 8.27
C VAL A 386 16.27 -15.98 8.90
N VAL A 387 15.99 -17.27 8.90
CA VAL A 387 14.78 -17.84 9.46
C VAL A 387 15.14 -18.89 10.51
N GLY A 388 14.38 -18.92 11.60
CA GLY A 388 14.55 -19.87 12.69
C GLY A 388 13.40 -19.75 13.68
N ASP A 389 13.18 -20.82 14.45
CA ASP A 389 12.16 -20.82 15.50
C ASP A 389 12.61 -20.03 16.75
N ASP A 390 13.92 -19.97 17.02
CA ASP A 390 14.51 -19.14 18.07
C ASP A 390 14.93 -17.78 17.49
N GLU A 391 14.17 -16.74 17.86
CA GLU A 391 14.42 -15.36 17.42
C GLU A 391 15.80 -14.85 17.84
N SER A 392 16.28 -15.20 19.04
CA SER A 392 17.59 -14.72 19.53
C SER A 392 18.73 -15.34 18.71
N ALA A 393 18.62 -16.63 18.41
CA ALA A 393 19.59 -17.31 17.55
C ALA A 393 19.54 -16.78 16.11
N ALA A 394 18.34 -16.51 15.56
CA ALA A 394 18.18 -15.96 14.22
C ALA A 394 18.78 -14.55 14.11
N VAL A 395 18.58 -13.68 15.11
CA VAL A 395 19.17 -12.34 15.14
C VAL A 395 20.69 -12.40 15.27
N ALA A 396 21.22 -13.26 16.16
CA ALA A 396 22.66 -13.45 16.29
C ALA A 396 23.31 -13.93 14.98
N GLU A 397 22.65 -14.85 14.28
CA GLU A 397 23.09 -15.34 12.97
C GLU A 397 23.01 -14.24 11.90
N ALA A 398 21.95 -13.44 11.87
CA ALA A 398 21.83 -12.30 10.96
C ALA A 398 22.95 -11.27 11.17
N VAL A 399 23.30 -10.97 12.43
CA VAL A 399 24.43 -10.10 12.78
C VAL A 399 25.75 -10.73 12.34
N ARG A 400 25.95 -12.03 12.55
CA ARG A 400 27.15 -12.76 12.11
C ARG A 400 27.31 -12.70 10.59
N ILE A 401 26.24 -12.95 9.84
CA ILE A 401 26.22 -12.84 8.37
C ILE A 401 26.55 -11.40 7.97
N ARG A 402 25.89 -10.40 8.56
CA ARG A 402 26.15 -9.00 8.23
C ARG A 402 27.63 -8.63 8.47
N ARG A 403 28.23 -9.09 9.56
CA ARG A 403 29.65 -8.89 9.84
C ARG A 403 30.53 -9.54 8.78
N PHE A 404 30.26 -10.79 8.43
CA PHE A 404 31.00 -11.51 7.39
C PHE A 404 30.93 -10.80 6.02
N LEU A 405 29.77 -10.23 5.68
CA LEU A 405 29.59 -9.49 4.42
C LEU A 405 30.37 -8.16 4.38
N LEU A 406 30.61 -7.54 5.54
CA LEU A 406 31.40 -6.30 5.65
C LEU A 406 32.91 -6.58 5.77
N GLU A 407 33.29 -7.64 6.47
CA GLU A 407 34.66 -8.01 6.80
C GLU A 407 34.91 -9.49 6.47
N PRO A 408 35.06 -9.87 5.18
CA PRO A 408 35.37 -11.24 4.82
C PRO A 408 36.77 -11.62 5.35
N GLU A 409 36.92 -12.86 5.84
CA GLU A 409 38.22 -13.38 6.32
C GLU A 409 39.27 -13.36 5.20
N VAL A 410 40.52 -13.05 5.56
CA VAL A 410 41.66 -12.75 4.65
C VAL A 410 41.97 -13.86 3.64
N ASP A 411 41.62 -15.11 3.94
CA ASP A 411 41.87 -16.29 3.10
C ASP A 411 40.63 -16.82 2.37
N ALA A 412 39.47 -16.16 2.51
CA ALA A 412 38.29 -16.56 1.77
C ALA A 412 38.45 -16.18 0.28
N PRO A 413 38.31 -17.11 -0.68
CA PRO A 413 38.44 -16.86 -2.12
C PRO A 413 37.21 -16.12 -2.67
N LEU A 414 36.84 -15.05 -1.99
CA LEU A 414 35.65 -14.30 -2.22
C LEU A 414 36.01 -13.09 -3.06
N SER A 415 35.72 -13.18 -4.36
CA SER A 415 35.62 -12.04 -5.26
C SER A 415 34.40 -11.18 -4.90
N PHE A 416 34.30 -10.76 -3.64
CA PHE A 416 33.20 -9.98 -3.11
C PHE A 416 33.59 -8.51 -3.13
N GLY A 417 33.26 -7.85 -4.22
CA GLY A 417 33.14 -6.43 -4.16
C GLY A 417 32.04 -6.04 -3.16
N LEU A 418 32.43 -5.45 -2.02
CA LEU A 418 31.60 -4.77 -1.01
C LEU A 418 30.13 -5.23 -1.00
N VAL A 419 29.86 -6.35 -0.33
CA VAL A 419 28.51 -6.93 -0.30
C VAL A 419 27.67 -6.17 0.70
N ALA A 420 27.11 -5.08 0.23
CA ALA A 420 26.09 -4.32 0.94
C ALA A 420 24.71 -4.99 0.89
N ALA A 421 24.67 -6.32 0.77
CA ALA A 421 23.44 -7.09 0.70
C ALA A 421 22.66 -6.91 2.01
N PRO A 422 21.35 -6.59 1.94
CA PRO A 422 20.51 -6.53 3.11
C PRO A 422 20.30 -7.93 3.69
N VAL A 423 20.24 -7.99 5.01
CA VAL A 423 19.95 -9.21 5.77
C VAL A 423 18.59 -9.04 6.43
N TYR A 424 17.61 -9.82 6.02
CA TYR A 424 16.28 -9.85 6.63
C TYR A 424 16.23 -10.96 7.66
N VAL A 425 15.69 -10.70 8.83
CA VAL A 425 15.54 -11.70 9.89
C VAL A 425 14.09 -11.80 10.32
N ARG A 426 13.61 -13.04 10.43
CA ARG A 426 12.25 -13.32 10.90
C ARG A 426 12.15 -12.97 12.39
N VAL A 427 11.22 -12.08 12.73
CA VAL A 427 10.93 -11.65 14.11
C VAL A 427 9.45 -11.93 14.38
N GLN A 428 9.13 -12.64 15.46
CA GLN A 428 7.73 -12.94 15.81
C GLN A 428 7.20 -11.97 16.87
N ASP A 429 8.01 -11.66 17.89
CA ASP A 429 7.65 -10.74 18.96
C ASP A 429 8.42 -9.41 18.82
N GLY A 430 7.74 -8.37 18.32
CA GLY A 430 8.37 -7.08 17.98
C GLY A 430 9.08 -6.36 19.15
N ALA A 431 8.77 -6.72 20.40
CA ALA A 431 9.40 -6.14 21.59
C ALA A 431 10.89 -6.56 21.74
N GLY A 432 11.26 -7.76 21.28
CA GLY A 432 12.60 -8.33 21.45
C GLY A 432 13.63 -7.73 20.50
N PHE A 433 13.29 -7.59 19.22
CA PHE A 433 14.19 -7.10 18.18
C PHE A 433 14.73 -5.70 18.45
N GLY A 434 13.86 -4.78 18.90
CA GLY A 434 14.26 -3.44 19.31
C GLY A 434 15.13 -3.40 20.56
N LEU A 435 14.94 -4.33 21.50
CA LEU A 435 15.80 -4.47 22.69
C LEU A 435 17.16 -5.09 22.33
N LEU A 436 17.18 -6.09 21.44
CA LEU A 436 18.38 -6.81 20.98
C LEU A 436 19.30 -5.94 20.12
N LEU A 437 18.74 -5.06 19.28
CA LEU A 437 19.49 -4.07 18.51
C LEU A 437 19.61 -2.70 19.22
N GLY A 438 19.06 -2.57 20.43
CA GLY A 438 19.09 -1.32 21.21
C GLY A 438 18.25 -0.16 20.64
N HIS A 439 17.36 -0.44 19.68
CA HIS A 439 16.42 0.48 19.02
C HIS A 439 14.97 0.27 19.49
N LYS A 440 14.45 1.12 20.40
CA LYS A 440 13.05 1.01 20.84
C LYS A 440 12.00 1.35 19.77
N ASP A 441 12.38 2.00 18.65
CA ASP A 441 11.41 2.66 17.75
C ASP A 441 11.41 2.20 16.28
N ARG A 442 12.12 1.12 15.89
CA ARG A 442 12.30 0.76 14.46
C ARG A 442 11.63 -0.53 13.97
N CYS A 443 10.69 -1.11 14.71
CA CYS A 443 9.86 -2.19 14.19
C CYS A 443 8.65 -1.63 13.43
N GLY A 444 8.87 -1.18 12.20
CA GLY A 444 7.78 -0.84 11.29
C GLY A 444 8.31 -0.35 9.94
N PRO A 445 7.74 -0.77 8.81
CA PRO A 445 7.96 -0.11 7.54
C PRO A 445 7.02 1.09 7.45
N LEU A 446 7.59 2.29 7.25
CA LEU A 446 6.88 3.46 6.73
C LEU A 446 5.55 3.84 7.42
N SER A 447 5.34 3.50 8.70
CA SER A 447 4.23 4.08 9.47
C SER A 447 4.74 5.25 10.29
N SER A 448 4.37 6.43 9.82
CA SER A 448 4.52 7.71 10.49
C SER A 448 4.10 7.67 11.96
N ARG A 449 5.03 7.99 12.86
CA ARG A 449 4.81 8.93 13.96
C ARG A 449 6.13 9.36 14.57
N ALA A 450 6.34 10.68 14.51
CA ALA A 450 7.45 11.38 15.12
C ALA A 450 7.45 11.26 16.65
N GLY A 451 8.65 11.22 17.24
CA GLY A 451 8.92 11.82 18.54
C GLY A 451 9.33 10.87 19.67
N SER A 452 10.63 10.56 19.78
CA SER A 452 11.32 10.66 21.07
C SER A 452 12.85 10.67 20.89
N PRO A 453 13.59 11.64 21.46
CA PRO A 453 15.04 11.61 21.50
C PRO A 453 15.50 11.03 22.83
N VAL A 454 16.17 9.88 22.82
CA VAL A 454 17.01 9.47 23.96
C VAL A 454 18.38 9.08 23.44
N ALA A 455 19.33 9.96 23.74
CA ALA A 455 20.75 9.69 23.68
C ALA A 455 21.13 8.71 24.79
N SER A 456 21.77 7.60 24.43
CA SER A 456 22.70 6.91 25.33
C SER A 456 23.81 6.26 24.52
N GLU A 457 25.01 6.44 25.04
CA GLU A 457 26.32 6.23 24.43
C GLU A 457 26.62 4.77 24.06
N GLU A 458 27.50 4.62 23.05
CA GLU A 458 28.04 3.37 22.47
C GLU A 458 27.02 2.34 21.95
N ARG A 459 26.51 2.55 20.73
CA ARG A 459 25.76 1.51 19.98
C ARG A 459 26.01 1.58 18.48
N TRP A 460 26.34 0.42 17.90
CA TRP A 460 26.46 0.21 16.45
C TRP A 460 25.07 -0.12 15.89
N PRO A 461 24.44 0.71 15.04
CA PRO A 461 23.25 0.27 14.33
C PRO A 461 23.70 -0.62 13.16
N PHE A 462 23.29 -1.88 13.14
CA PHE A 462 23.42 -2.70 11.94
C PHE A 462 22.36 -2.21 10.92
N ASP A 463 22.61 -1.09 10.24
CA ASP A 463 21.68 -0.47 9.27
C ASP A 463 21.40 -1.34 8.02
N GLY A 464 21.99 -2.54 7.92
CA GLY A 464 21.67 -3.56 6.92
C GLY A 464 20.99 -4.83 7.44
N VAL A 465 20.56 -4.87 8.72
CA VAL A 465 19.76 -5.97 9.28
C VAL A 465 18.32 -5.49 9.51
N HIS A 466 17.36 -6.16 8.89
CA HIS A 466 15.95 -5.77 8.88
C HIS A 466 15.07 -6.87 9.46
N GLY A 467 14.34 -6.57 10.54
CA GLY A 467 13.34 -7.49 11.09
C GLY A 467 12.08 -7.53 10.22
N TYR A 468 11.47 -8.70 10.06
CA TYR A 468 10.18 -8.83 9.36
C TYR A 468 9.19 -9.80 10.00
N GLY A 469 7.91 -9.46 9.81
CA GLY A 469 6.74 -10.21 10.20
C GLY A 469 6.44 -10.25 11.70
N ALA A 470 6.75 -9.15 12.39
CA ALA A 470 6.22 -8.88 13.72
C ALA A 470 4.69 -9.07 13.72
N LEU A 471 4.13 -9.65 14.78
CA LEU A 471 2.72 -10.02 14.82
C LEU A 471 1.78 -8.81 14.64
N GLU A 472 2.19 -7.64 15.13
CA GLU A 472 1.52 -6.35 14.97
C GLU A 472 1.37 -5.92 13.51
N ASP A 473 2.31 -6.35 12.67
CA ASP A 473 2.30 -6.07 11.24
C ASP A 473 1.45 -7.04 10.43
N LEU A 474 1.40 -8.30 10.86
CA LEU A 474 0.73 -9.38 10.15
C LEU A 474 -0.74 -9.51 10.49
N VAL A 475 -1.11 -9.22 11.74
CA VAL A 475 -2.46 -9.46 12.26
C VAL A 475 -3.36 -8.24 12.01
N LYS A 476 -3.53 -7.94 10.73
CA LYS A 476 -4.40 -6.87 10.22
C LYS A 476 -5.51 -7.48 9.38
N LEU A 477 -6.71 -6.90 9.41
CA LEU A 477 -7.83 -7.41 8.60
C LEU A 477 -7.47 -7.44 7.10
N GLU A 478 -6.77 -6.42 6.63
CA GLU A 478 -6.26 -6.30 5.26
C GLU A 478 -5.29 -7.44 4.87
N GLN A 479 -4.55 -8.02 5.81
CA GLN A 479 -3.62 -9.11 5.51
C GLN A 479 -4.30 -10.47 5.48
N ILE A 480 -5.27 -10.69 6.37
CA ILE A 480 -5.96 -11.98 6.51
C ILE A 480 -7.16 -12.09 5.56
N ALA A 481 -8.00 -11.04 5.46
CA ALA A 481 -9.32 -11.11 4.81
C ALA A 481 -9.73 -9.78 4.14
N SER A 482 -8.85 -9.18 3.33
CA SER A 482 -9.09 -7.86 2.71
C SER A 482 -10.33 -7.80 1.80
N PRO A 483 -11.35 -6.98 2.14
CA PRO A 483 -12.50 -6.76 1.26
C PRO A 483 -12.13 -6.10 -0.07
N SER A 484 -11.11 -5.23 -0.10
CA SER A 484 -10.67 -4.55 -1.32
C SER A 484 -9.98 -5.53 -2.27
N ILE A 485 -9.12 -6.41 -1.76
CA ILE A 485 -8.50 -7.48 -2.54
C ILE A 485 -9.56 -8.43 -3.10
N GLU A 486 -10.59 -8.80 -2.33
CA GLU A 486 -11.69 -9.63 -2.83
C GLU A 486 -12.48 -8.98 -3.97
N ALA A 487 -12.78 -7.69 -3.85
CA ALA A 487 -13.48 -6.96 -4.90
C ALA A 487 -12.64 -6.83 -6.18
N MET A 488 -11.34 -6.54 -6.02
CA MET A 488 -10.39 -6.51 -7.13
C MET A 488 -10.21 -7.89 -7.77
N ALA A 489 -10.13 -8.95 -6.97
CA ALA A 489 -9.97 -10.33 -7.46
C ALA A 489 -11.18 -10.79 -8.25
N ARG A 490 -12.39 -10.46 -7.79
CA ARG A 490 -13.63 -10.66 -8.55
C ARG A 490 -13.60 -9.90 -9.87
N ARG A 491 -13.20 -8.63 -9.86
CA ARG A 491 -13.11 -7.84 -11.08
C ARG A 491 -12.09 -8.43 -12.07
N ALA A 492 -10.94 -8.87 -11.58
CA ALA A 492 -9.92 -9.53 -12.39
C ALA A 492 -10.48 -10.80 -13.05
N HIS A 493 -11.24 -11.60 -12.30
CA HIS A 493 -11.94 -12.78 -12.83
C HIS A 493 -12.98 -12.41 -13.89
N ASP A 494 -13.83 -11.42 -13.64
CA ASP A 494 -14.86 -10.97 -14.60
C ASP A 494 -14.25 -10.48 -15.92
N ILE A 495 -13.08 -9.85 -15.86
CA ILE A 495 -12.34 -9.38 -17.03
C ILE A 495 -11.78 -10.56 -17.82
N ALA A 496 -11.21 -11.56 -17.13
CA ALA A 496 -10.76 -12.80 -17.77
C ALA A 496 -11.94 -13.58 -18.40
N TYR A 497 -13.09 -13.62 -17.72
CA TYR A 497 -14.35 -14.17 -18.23
C TYR A 497 -14.84 -13.43 -19.48
N GLY A 498 -14.87 -12.10 -19.44
CA GLY A 498 -15.25 -11.28 -20.60
C GLY A 498 -14.31 -11.47 -21.79
N ALA A 499 -13.01 -11.68 -21.53
CA ALA A 499 -12.04 -12.03 -22.56
C ALA A 499 -12.34 -13.34 -23.26
N TRP A 500 -12.74 -14.33 -22.48
CA TRP A 500 -13.11 -15.65 -22.98
C TRP A 500 -14.33 -15.59 -23.92
N ASN A 501 -15.33 -14.74 -23.65
CA ASN A 501 -16.52 -14.61 -24.50
C ASN A 501 -16.28 -13.87 -25.82
N ILE A 502 -15.47 -12.81 -25.81
CA ILE A 502 -15.19 -12.03 -27.04
C ILE A 502 -14.44 -12.89 -28.08
N ASP A 503 -13.62 -13.83 -27.63
CA ASP A 503 -12.86 -14.72 -28.52
C ASP A 503 -13.74 -15.83 -29.16
N GLN A 504 -14.95 -16.09 -28.64
CA GLN A 504 -15.88 -17.06 -29.22
C GLN A 504 -16.46 -16.62 -30.58
N GLU A 505 -16.35 -15.33 -30.93
CA GLU A 505 -16.81 -14.82 -32.22
C GLU A 505 -15.86 -15.14 -33.39
N LEU A 506 -14.65 -15.68 -33.11
CA LEU A 506 -13.64 -16.06 -34.09
C LEU A 506 -13.41 -17.59 -34.10
N ASP A 507 -14.18 -18.28 -34.94
CA ASP A 507 -14.28 -19.75 -35.10
C ASP A 507 -14.80 -20.52 -33.84
N PRO A 508 -16.14 -20.61 -33.67
CA PRO A 508 -16.76 -21.01 -32.40
C PRO A 508 -16.62 -22.49 -32.01
N ALA A 509 -16.39 -23.41 -32.95
CA ALA A 509 -16.63 -24.84 -32.69
C ALA A 509 -15.42 -25.56 -32.03
N ASP A 510 -14.20 -25.32 -32.53
CA ASP A 510 -13.00 -25.97 -32.02
C ASP A 510 -12.41 -25.24 -30.80
N TRP A 511 -12.45 -23.91 -30.80
CA TRP A 511 -11.97 -23.08 -29.69
C TRP A 511 -12.77 -23.32 -28.41
N THR A 512 -14.10 -23.34 -28.49
CA THR A 512 -14.97 -23.51 -27.30
C THR A 512 -14.69 -24.82 -26.59
N ARG A 513 -14.47 -25.92 -27.33
CA ARG A 513 -14.17 -27.23 -26.76
C ARG A 513 -12.78 -27.26 -26.13
N GLN A 514 -11.77 -26.65 -26.77
CA GLN A 514 -10.40 -26.61 -26.24
C GLN A 514 -10.29 -25.69 -25.02
N ALA A 515 -10.86 -24.48 -25.07
CA ALA A 515 -10.84 -23.53 -23.97
C ALA A 515 -11.67 -23.98 -22.75
N GLN A 516 -12.83 -24.63 -22.94
CA GLN A 516 -13.59 -25.23 -21.83
C GLN A 516 -12.82 -26.34 -21.12
N ASN A 517 -12.08 -27.17 -21.87
CA ASN A 517 -11.23 -28.21 -21.31
C ASN A 517 -9.99 -27.64 -20.61
N LEU A 518 -9.49 -26.49 -21.06
CA LEU A 518 -8.30 -25.85 -20.51
C LEU A 518 -8.58 -24.92 -19.36
N ARG A 519 -9.75 -24.29 -19.28
CA ARG A 519 -10.09 -23.27 -18.28
C ARG A 519 -11.58 -23.31 -17.89
N PRO A 520 -12.10 -24.44 -17.37
CA PRO A 520 -13.53 -24.58 -17.04
C PRO A 520 -14.05 -23.56 -16.01
N ALA A 521 -13.16 -23.00 -15.19
CA ALA A 521 -13.46 -21.96 -14.23
C ALA A 521 -13.85 -20.61 -14.86
N LEU A 522 -13.42 -20.33 -16.10
CA LEU A 522 -13.80 -19.13 -16.84
C LEU A 522 -15.25 -19.14 -17.32
N GLY A 523 -16.03 -20.18 -17.01
CA GLY A 523 -17.49 -20.23 -17.22
C GLY A 523 -18.31 -19.94 -15.95
N ALA A 524 -17.65 -19.84 -14.78
CA ALA A 524 -18.30 -19.82 -13.48
C ALA A 524 -18.25 -18.43 -12.81
N ASP A 525 -19.22 -18.14 -11.94
CA ASP A 525 -19.21 -16.93 -11.11
C ASP A 525 -18.06 -16.99 -10.08
N TYR A 526 -17.45 -15.85 -9.77
CA TYR A 526 -16.32 -15.78 -8.85
C TYR A 526 -16.62 -16.41 -7.48
N ASP A 527 -17.83 -16.24 -6.93
CA ASP A 527 -18.17 -16.81 -5.62
C ASP A 527 -18.34 -18.32 -5.65
N SER A 528 -18.56 -18.91 -6.83
CA SER A 528 -18.64 -20.36 -7.02
C SER A 528 -17.27 -21.01 -7.26
N LEU A 529 -16.20 -20.22 -7.38
CA LEU A 529 -14.87 -20.73 -7.58
C LEU A 529 -14.31 -21.42 -6.33
N SER A 530 -13.52 -22.47 -6.57
CA SER A 530 -12.74 -23.10 -5.52
C SER A 530 -11.79 -22.11 -4.84
N HIS A 531 -11.44 -22.38 -3.58
CA HIS A 531 -10.50 -21.54 -2.83
C HIS A 531 -9.20 -21.29 -3.60
N GLU A 532 -8.64 -22.31 -4.26
CA GLU A 532 -7.40 -22.21 -5.04
C GLU A 532 -7.51 -21.22 -6.20
N LEU A 533 -8.66 -21.21 -6.89
CA LEU A 533 -8.89 -20.31 -8.02
C LEU A 533 -9.18 -18.87 -7.56
N ARG A 534 -9.90 -18.70 -6.44
CA ARG A 534 -10.06 -17.37 -5.82
C ARG A 534 -8.71 -16.83 -5.37
N GLU A 535 -7.90 -17.66 -4.73
CA GLU A 535 -6.54 -17.30 -4.34
C GLU A 535 -5.66 -16.94 -5.54
N SER A 536 -5.83 -17.60 -6.68
CA SER A 536 -5.13 -17.23 -7.92
C SER A 536 -5.44 -15.80 -8.37
N ASN A 537 -6.72 -15.43 -8.34
CA ASN A 537 -7.16 -14.07 -8.66
C ASN A 537 -6.66 -13.04 -7.64
N ARG A 538 -6.67 -13.38 -6.33
CA ARG A 538 -6.10 -12.50 -5.29
C ARG A 538 -4.61 -12.25 -5.51
N ARG A 539 -3.85 -13.28 -5.86
CA ARG A 539 -2.41 -13.16 -6.16
C ARG A 539 -2.14 -12.31 -7.39
N ALA A 540 -2.95 -12.44 -8.44
CA ALA A 540 -2.82 -11.59 -9.63
C ALA A 540 -3.03 -10.10 -9.33
N VAL A 541 -3.94 -9.78 -8.40
CA VAL A 541 -4.18 -8.42 -7.90
C VAL A 541 -3.03 -7.94 -7.00
N ARG A 542 -2.56 -8.79 -6.07
CA ARG A 542 -1.43 -8.48 -5.18
C ARG A 542 -0.12 -8.24 -5.93
N HIS A 543 0.01 -8.78 -7.15
CA HIS A 543 1.13 -8.50 -8.07
C HIS A 543 1.00 -7.15 -8.80
N GLY A 544 -0.09 -6.40 -8.59
CA GLY A 544 -0.33 -5.08 -9.19
C GLY A 544 0.78 -4.05 -8.95
N PRO A 545 1.35 -3.91 -7.73
CA PRO A 545 2.46 -3.00 -7.47
C PRO A 545 3.71 -3.28 -8.28
N VAL A 546 4.07 -4.56 -8.50
CA VAL A 546 5.23 -4.94 -9.35
C VAL A 546 4.98 -4.50 -10.80
N LYS A 547 3.76 -4.73 -11.32
CA LYS A 547 3.37 -4.30 -12.68
C LYS A 547 3.36 -2.78 -12.84
N ALA A 548 2.81 -2.07 -11.86
CA ALA A 548 2.81 -0.60 -11.85
C ALA A 548 4.25 -0.05 -11.77
N GLY A 549 5.06 -0.64 -10.89
CA GLY A 549 6.45 -0.29 -10.69
C GLY A 549 7.31 -0.42 -11.95
N ALA A 550 7.05 -1.42 -12.78
CA ALA A 550 7.73 -1.59 -14.07
C ALA A 550 7.48 -0.42 -15.04
N LEU A 551 6.35 0.28 -14.91
CA LEU A 551 6.04 1.48 -15.69
C LEU A 551 6.33 2.78 -14.91
N ARG A 552 7.15 2.71 -13.85
CA ARG A 552 7.41 3.82 -12.92
C ARG A 552 6.11 4.46 -12.42
N CYS A 553 5.16 3.62 -12.03
CA CYS A 553 3.91 4.03 -11.42
C CYS A 553 3.82 3.48 -9.99
N SER A 554 3.14 4.20 -9.12
CA SER A 554 2.85 3.78 -7.76
C SER A 554 1.35 3.62 -7.55
N ILE A 555 0.99 2.69 -6.65
CA ILE A 555 -0.39 2.52 -6.18
C ILE A 555 -0.42 3.07 -4.76
N ARG A 556 -1.11 4.19 -4.54
CA ARG A 556 -1.18 4.86 -3.24
C ARG A 556 -2.60 4.89 -2.70
N ARG A 557 -2.73 4.79 -1.38
CA ARG A 557 -3.99 5.11 -0.69
C ARG A 557 -4.09 6.62 -0.54
N VAL A 558 -5.16 7.21 -1.05
CA VAL A 558 -5.47 8.63 -0.82
C VAL A 558 -6.56 8.79 0.23
N ARG A 559 -6.50 9.90 0.96
CA ARG A 559 -7.48 10.25 2.02
C ARG A 559 -8.78 10.75 1.40
N HIS A 560 -9.87 10.68 2.17
CA HIS A 560 -11.14 11.27 1.78
C HIS A 560 -10.99 12.79 1.55
N GLY A 561 -11.41 13.29 0.39
CA GLY A 561 -11.25 14.69 -0.02
C GLY A 561 -10.00 14.99 -0.84
N ASP A 562 -9.07 14.04 -0.98
CA ASP A 562 -7.97 14.16 -1.94
C ASP A 562 -8.52 14.13 -3.37
N LYS A 563 -8.17 15.15 -4.16
CA LYS A 563 -8.66 15.32 -5.54
C LYS A 563 -7.82 14.58 -6.57
N ARG A 564 -6.72 13.93 -6.16
CA ARG A 564 -5.86 13.17 -7.07
C ARG A 564 -6.64 12.06 -7.76
N GLN A 565 -6.55 12.03 -9.08
CA GLN A 565 -7.22 11.05 -9.93
C GLN A 565 -6.26 9.90 -10.29
N THR A 566 -6.85 8.73 -10.49
CA THR A 566 -6.15 7.55 -10.98
C THR A 566 -5.99 7.67 -12.49
N LEU A 567 -4.91 7.11 -13.04
CA LEU A 567 -4.77 7.01 -14.50
C LEU A 567 -6.01 6.38 -15.12
N SER A 568 -6.50 6.99 -16.19
CA SER A 568 -7.54 6.41 -17.03
C SER A 568 -7.01 5.17 -17.75
N PRO A 569 -7.90 4.26 -18.21
CA PRO A 569 -7.49 3.13 -19.04
C PRO A 569 -6.69 3.53 -20.29
N ASP A 570 -7.01 4.67 -20.90
CA ASP A 570 -6.31 5.14 -22.11
C ASP A 570 -4.89 5.63 -21.79
N GLU A 571 -4.70 6.38 -20.71
CA GLU A 571 -3.37 6.80 -20.26
C GLU A 571 -2.51 5.60 -19.84
N TRP A 572 -3.11 4.61 -19.16
CA TRP A 572 -2.42 3.36 -18.83
C TRP A 572 -2.01 2.58 -20.08
N ASN A 573 -2.91 2.46 -21.06
CA ASN A 573 -2.60 1.82 -22.34
C ASN A 573 -1.51 2.58 -23.12
N ALA A 574 -1.48 3.92 -23.01
CA ALA A 574 -0.42 4.73 -23.58
C ALA A 574 0.96 4.40 -22.97
N LEU A 575 1.00 4.18 -21.65
CA LEU A 575 2.21 3.72 -20.96
C LEU A 575 2.61 2.27 -21.32
N LEU A 576 1.68 1.43 -21.79
CA LEU A 576 1.92 0.04 -22.16
C LEU A 576 2.45 -0.16 -23.60
N HIS A 577 2.54 0.90 -24.41
CA HIS A 577 2.96 0.82 -25.82
C HIS A 577 4.36 0.16 -26.03
N GLY A 578 4.65 -0.27 -27.26
CA GLY A 578 5.92 -0.93 -27.58
C GLY A 578 6.04 -2.32 -26.92
N PRO A 579 7.23 -2.73 -26.43
CA PRO A 579 7.42 -4.09 -25.91
C PRO A 579 6.84 -4.30 -24.49
N TRP A 580 6.34 -3.24 -23.83
CA TRP A 580 6.02 -3.29 -22.39
C TRP A 580 4.75 -4.07 -22.07
N LEU A 581 3.71 -3.99 -22.91
CA LEU A 581 2.54 -4.86 -22.77
C LEU A 581 2.93 -6.34 -22.78
N ASP A 582 3.78 -6.73 -23.73
CA ASP A 582 4.23 -8.12 -23.87
C ASP A 582 5.14 -8.55 -22.71
N ARG A 583 6.08 -7.69 -22.27
CA ARG A 583 6.94 -7.98 -21.11
C ARG A 583 6.13 -8.15 -19.83
N LEU A 584 5.12 -7.31 -19.61
CA LEU A 584 4.25 -7.41 -18.44
C LEU A 584 3.27 -8.60 -18.53
N ALA A 585 2.80 -8.94 -19.74
CA ALA A 585 1.99 -10.12 -19.96
C ALA A 585 2.81 -11.40 -19.71
N GLU A 586 4.06 -11.44 -20.16
CA GLU A 586 4.99 -12.53 -19.87
C GLU A 586 5.30 -12.63 -18.37
N ALA A 587 5.51 -11.50 -17.70
CA ALA A 587 5.65 -11.43 -16.25
C ALA A 587 4.41 -12.00 -15.51
N GLU A 588 3.20 -11.66 -15.98
CA GLU A 588 1.96 -12.20 -15.43
C GLU A 588 1.80 -13.70 -15.70
N HIS A 589 2.18 -14.18 -16.88
CA HIS A 589 2.17 -15.61 -17.19
C HIS A 589 3.14 -16.38 -16.30
N ARG A 590 4.36 -15.87 -16.11
CA ARG A 590 5.34 -16.45 -15.18
C ARG A 590 4.80 -16.49 -13.76
N ARG A 591 4.13 -15.42 -13.29
CA ARG A 591 3.44 -15.40 -11.99
C ARG A 591 2.38 -16.50 -11.87
N TRP A 592 1.55 -16.66 -12.90
CA TRP A 592 0.55 -17.72 -12.93
C TRP A 592 1.17 -19.11 -12.98
N TRP A 593 2.22 -19.32 -13.77
CA TRP A 593 2.97 -20.57 -13.80
C TRP A 593 3.58 -20.87 -12.43
N ALA A 594 4.25 -19.90 -11.80
CA ALA A 594 4.81 -20.05 -10.45
C ALA A 594 3.75 -20.44 -9.42
N GLU A 595 2.56 -19.86 -9.51
CA GLU A 595 1.43 -20.25 -8.67
C GLU A 595 1.06 -21.73 -8.82
N ARG A 596 1.03 -22.23 -10.05
CA ARG A 596 0.73 -23.63 -10.36
C ARG A 596 1.88 -24.54 -9.91
N ALA A 597 3.12 -24.16 -10.20
CA ALA A 597 4.32 -24.90 -9.85
C ALA A 597 4.46 -25.12 -8.34
N VAL A 598 4.25 -24.08 -7.52
CA VAL A 598 4.25 -24.17 -6.05
C VAL A 598 3.18 -25.15 -5.53
N ARG A 599 2.07 -25.30 -6.25
CA ARG A 599 1.01 -26.26 -5.93
C ARG A 599 1.26 -27.65 -6.53
N GLY A 600 2.47 -27.91 -7.03
CA GLY A 600 2.87 -29.19 -7.60
C GLY A 600 2.30 -29.48 -8.98
N TRP A 601 1.85 -28.45 -9.70
CA TRP A 601 1.51 -28.61 -11.10
C TRP A 601 2.76 -28.69 -11.98
N VAL A 602 2.68 -29.50 -13.04
CA VAL A 602 3.74 -29.69 -14.02
C VAL A 602 3.19 -29.58 -15.44
N HIS A 603 4.06 -29.30 -16.40
CA HIS A 603 3.69 -29.32 -17.82
C HIS A 603 3.17 -30.70 -18.24
N GLY A 604 2.17 -30.71 -19.12
CA GLY A 604 1.70 -31.91 -19.79
C GLY A 604 0.76 -31.57 -20.94
N GLU A 605 0.75 -32.38 -22.00
CA GLU A 605 0.03 -32.10 -23.26
C GLU A 605 -1.49 -31.89 -23.07
N GLY A 606 -2.07 -32.46 -22.03
CA GLY A 606 -3.46 -32.28 -21.63
C GLY A 606 -3.61 -31.81 -20.19
N ARG A 607 -4.73 -31.14 -19.89
CA ARG A 607 -5.08 -30.77 -18.51
C ARG A 607 -5.53 -32.01 -17.73
N SER A 608 -4.97 -32.20 -16.54
CA SER A 608 -5.41 -33.22 -15.60
C SER A 608 -5.32 -32.66 -14.18
N GLU A 609 -6.47 -32.49 -13.52
CA GLU A 609 -6.52 -32.07 -12.11
C GLU A 609 -5.88 -33.12 -11.20
N ALA A 610 -6.21 -34.40 -11.43
CA ALA A 610 -5.75 -35.52 -10.60
C ALA A 610 -4.23 -35.70 -10.64
N LEU A 611 -3.62 -35.49 -11.82
CA LEU A 611 -2.17 -35.55 -12.00
C LEU A 611 -1.49 -34.19 -11.89
N ARG A 612 -2.25 -33.12 -11.63
CA ARG A 612 -1.80 -31.72 -11.65
C ARG A 612 -0.98 -31.39 -12.90
N ARG A 613 -1.49 -31.74 -14.08
CA ARG A 613 -0.86 -31.43 -15.38
C ARG A 613 -1.60 -30.33 -16.10
N HIS A 614 -0.87 -29.38 -16.69
CA HIS A 614 -1.48 -28.30 -17.47
C HIS A 614 -0.63 -27.94 -18.70
N PRO A 615 -1.22 -27.82 -19.90
CA PRO A 615 -0.46 -27.62 -21.15
C PRO A 615 0.08 -26.20 -21.34
N GLU A 616 -0.47 -25.23 -20.62
CA GLU A 616 -0.01 -23.83 -20.65
C GLU A 616 1.20 -23.56 -19.73
N LEU A 617 1.71 -24.57 -19.01
CA LEU A 617 2.93 -24.43 -18.20
C LEU A 617 4.17 -24.53 -19.10
N ARG A 618 4.32 -23.52 -19.95
CA ARG A 618 5.35 -23.37 -20.98
C ARG A 618 5.62 -21.89 -21.25
N PRO A 619 6.72 -21.51 -21.92
CA PRO A 619 7.07 -20.10 -22.14
C PRO A 619 5.96 -19.30 -22.81
N PHE A 620 5.80 -18.02 -22.41
CA PHE A 620 4.71 -17.14 -22.86
C PHE A 620 4.55 -17.11 -24.39
N LYS A 621 5.66 -16.96 -25.12
CA LYS A 621 5.66 -16.92 -26.60
C LYS A 621 5.24 -18.21 -27.29
N SER A 622 5.13 -19.31 -26.54
CA SER A 622 4.63 -20.60 -27.05
C SER A 622 3.14 -20.82 -26.78
N LEU A 623 2.46 -19.90 -26.09
CA LEU A 623 1.03 -20.01 -25.76
C LEU A 623 0.12 -19.76 -26.96
N GLY A 624 0.58 -19.03 -27.99
CA GLY A 624 -0.23 -18.68 -29.15
C GLY A 624 -1.38 -17.76 -28.73
N ARG A 625 -2.63 -18.17 -28.98
CA ARG A 625 -3.81 -17.33 -28.68
C ARG A 625 -3.99 -17.04 -27.19
N HIS A 626 -3.49 -17.90 -26.29
CA HIS A 626 -3.76 -17.75 -24.85
C HIS A 626 -2.99 -16.58 -24.21
N GLU A 627 -2.00 -16.01 -24.91
CA GLU A 627 -1.33 -14.77 -24.50
C GLU A 627 -2.32 -13.60 -24.29
N ILE A 628 -3.49 -13.64 -24.97
CA ILE A 628 -4.50 -12.58 -24.89
C ILE A 628 -5.03 -12.39 -23.46
N PHE A 629 -5.08 -13.46 -22.66
CA PHE A 629 -5.57 -13.40 -21.29
C PHE A 629 -4.63 -12.58 -20.41
N ASP A 630 -3.33 -12.84 -20.51
CA ASP A 630 -2.30 -12.12 -19.74
C ASP A 630 -2.24 -10.64 -20.15
N ARG A 631 -2.27 -10.37 -21.47
CA ARG A 631 -2.32 -8.99 -22.01
C ARG A 631 -3.53 -8.21 -21.49
N ARG A 632 -4.73 -8.82 -21.50
CA ARG A 632 -5.95 -8.16 -21.01
C ARG A 632 -5.94 -7.94 -19.51
N GLN A 633 -5.36 -8.85 -18.74
CA GLN A 633 -5.23 -8.68 -17.29
C GLN A 633 -4.31 -7.51 -16.95
N VAL A 634 -3.21 -7.34 -17.69
CA VAL A 634 -2.28 -6.21 -17.54
C VAL A 634 -2.92 -4.89 -17.97
N SER A 635 -3.56 -4.82 -19.14
CA SER A 635 -4.18 -3.58 -19.63
C SER A 635 -5.38 -3.13 -18.79
N SER A 636 -5.97 -4.04 -18.02
CA SER A 636 -7.14 -3.75 -17.18
C SER A 636 -6.81 -3.31 -15.75
N LEU A 637 -5.53 -3.15 -15.39
CA LEU A 637 -5.13 -2.80 -14.03
C LEU A 637 -5.86 -1.58 -13.45
N PRO A 638 -6.04 -0.44 -14.16
CA PRO A 638 -6.80 0.70 -13.63
C PRO A 638 -8.25 0.36 -13.26
N LEU A 639 -8.92 -0.46 -14.07
CA LEU A 639 -10.31 -0.88 -13.84
C LEU A 639 -10.43 -1.82 -12.64
N ILE A 640 -9.44 -2.69 -12.44
CA ILE A 640 -9.34 -3.57 -11.28
C ILE A 640 -9.21 -2.70 -10.02
N LEU A 641 -8.28 -1.74 -10.00
CA LEU A 641 -8.03 -0.86 -8.86
C LEU A 641 -9.25 0.00 -8.51
N ASP A 642 -9.92 0.62 -9.49
CA ASP A 642 -11.17 1.39 -9.31
C ASP A 642 -12.28 0.55 -8.63
N THR A 643 -12.36 -0.75 -8.91
CA THR A 643 -13.32 -1.63 -8.23
C THR A 643 -12.96 -1.82 -6.76
N GLY A 644 -11.68 -2.00 -6.45
CA GLY A 644 -11.16 -2.02 -5.09
C GLY A 644 -11.47 -0.75 -4.31
N GLN A 645 -11.32 0.42 -4.96
CA GLN A 645 -11.65 1.73 -4.37
C GLN A 645 -13.11 1.79 -3.92
N ARG A 646 -14.06 1.43 -4.81
CA ARG A 646 -15.50 1.48 -4.51
C ARG A 646 -15.91 0.52 -3.41
N ALA A 647 -15.27 -0.65 -3.35
CA ALA A 647 -15.56 -1.65 -2.34
C ALA A 647 -15.03 -1.27 -0.94
N ALA A 648 -13.91 -0.54 -0.87
CA ALA A 648 -13.28 -0.12 0.39
C ALA A 648 -14.04 0.98 1.14
N GLY A 649 -15.05 1.62 0.54
CA GLY A 649 -15.97 2.54 1.22
C GLY A 649 -15.39 3.89 1.65
N GLU A 650 -14.09 4.04 1.85
CA GLU A 650 -13.32 5.30 1.97
C GLU A 650 -11.84 4.97 2.23
N ARG A 651 -11.01 5.07 1.17
CA ARG A 651 -9.52 5.03 1.07
C ARG A 651 -9.23 4.66 -0.39
N SER A 652 -9.27 5.62 -1.31
CA SER A 652 -9.14 5.33 -2.74
C SER A 652 -7.69 4.91 -3.06
N LEU A 653 -7.49 3.72 -3.62
CA LEU A 653 -6.21 3.27 -4.21
C LEU A 653 -6.00 3.91 -5.58
N VAL A 654 -5.15 4.92 -5.68
CA VAL A 654 -4.90 5.66 -6.91
C VAL A 654 -3.62 5.15 -7.56
N LEU A 655 -3.70 4.81 -8.85
CA LEU A 655 -2.54 4.51 -9.70
C LEU A 655 -2.05 5.80 -10.34
N ARG A 656 -0.81 6.21 -10.06
CA ARG A 656 -0.20 7.43 -10.61
C ARG A 656 1.22 7.18 -11.10
N PRO A 657 1.65 7.87 -12.17
CA PRO A 657 3.05 7.86 -12.59
C PRO A 657 3.92 8.56 -11.54
N GLU A 658 5.09 8.00 -11.25
CA GLU A 658 6.12 8.61 -10.42
C GLU A 658 6.99 9.52 -11.28
N LEU A 659 7.28 10.74 -10.82
CA LEU A 659 8.30 11.62 -11.39
C LEU A 659 9.55 11.50 -10.54
N VAL A 660 10.60 10.87 -11.06
CA VAL A 660 11.86 10.69 -10.32
C VAL A 660 12.77 11.88 -10.60
N VAL A 661 12.92 12.75 -9.61
CA VAL A 661 13.79 13.92 -9.67
C VAL A 661 15.11 13.60 -8.99
N GLY A 662 16.18 13.51 -9.78
CA GLY A 662 17.54 13.36 -9.28
C GLY A 662 18.12 14.70 -8.85
N VAL A 663 18.84 14.72 -7.74
CA VAL A 663 19.66 15.89 -7.35
C VAL A 663 21.11 15.47 -7.28
N ILE A 664 21.98 16.30 -7.86
CA ILE A 664 23.42 16.29 -7.63
C ILE A 664 23.89 17.73 -7.41
N GLY A 665 24.84 17.94 -6.50
CA GLY A 665 25.40 19.28 -6.32
C GLY A 665 26.77 19.32 -5.70
N TYR A 666 27.09 20.48 -5.15
CA TYR A 666 28.37 20.74 -4.48
C TYR A 666 28.30 20.41 -2.99
N THR A 667 29.47 20.12 -2.43
CA THR A 667 29.66 20.06 -0.98
C THR A 667 29.49 21.43 -0.34
N GLU A 668 29.15 21.46 0.95
CA GLU A 668 28.89 22.72 1.70
C GLU A 668 30.01 23.75 1.52
N GLU A 669 31.27 23.31 1.55
CA GLU A 669 32.47 24.16 1.41
C GLU A 669 32.53 24.95 0.09
N ARG A 670 31.86 24.44 -0.95
CA ARG A 670 31.87 25.06 -2.29
C ARG A 670 30.61 25.88 -2.55
N LEU A 671 29.63 25.87 -1.65
CA LEU A 671 28.43 26.69 -1.74
C LEU A 671 28.72 28.07 -1.16
N THR A 672 28.46 29.12 -1.94
CA THR A 672 28.67 30.51 -1.48
C THR A 672 27.59 30.99 -0.52
N ASP A 673 26.37 30.48 -0.68
CA ASP A 673 25.21 30.82 0.16
C ASP A 673 24.28 29.60 0.29
N ILE A 674 24.49 28.82 1.35
CA ILE A 674 23.76 27.58 1.62
C ILE A 674 22.26 27.84 1.81
N GLU A 675 21.89 28.90 2.53
CA GLU A 675 20.49 29.25 2.82
C GLU A 675 19.74 29.66 1.55
N ARG A 676 20.42 30.38 0.65
CA ARG A 676 19.83 30.72 -0.64
C ARG A 676 19.67 29.49 -1.51
N VAL A 677 20.65 28.58 -1.55
CA VAL A 677 20.52 27.30 -2.25
C VAL A 677 19.36 26.49 -1.71
N ARG A 678 19.22 26.36 -0.39
CA ARG A 678 18.08 25.70 0.27
C ARG A 678 16.75 26.30 -0.18
N ARG A 679 16.62 27.63 -0.14
CA ARG A 679 15.39 28.33 -0.52
C ARG A 679 15.01 28.10 -1.98
N VAL A 680 15.99 28.16 -2.88
CA VAL A 680 15.75 27.98 -4.32
C VAL A 680 15.44 26.53 -4.67
N LEU A 681 16.15 25.58 -4.05
CA LEU A 681 15.87 24.16 -4.22
C LEU A 681 14.48 23.81 -3.66
N GLY A 682 14.11 24.38 -2.52
CA GLY A 682 12.77 24.30 -1.94
C GLY A 682 11.69 24.79 -2.88
N ALA A 683 11.83 26.01 -3.39
CA ALA A 683 10.89 26.59 -4.36
C ALA A 683 10.81 25.75 -5.66
N THR A 684 11.93 25.15 -6.08
CA THR A 684 11.97 24.28 -7.26
C THR A 684 11.16 22.99 -7.03
N LEU A 685 11.36 22.31 -5.89
CA LEU A 685 10.62 21.09 -5.55
C LEU A 685 9.14 21.37 -5.28
N GLU A 686 8.82 22.50 -4.63
CA GLU A 686 7.45 22.97 -4.43
C GLU A 686 6.75 23.24 -5.78
N GLY A 687 7.43 23.91 -6.71
CA GLY A 687 6.93 24.15 -8.06
C GLY A 687 6.61 22.85 -8.82
N PHE A 688 7.42 21.80 -8.65
CA PHE A 688 7.11 20.46 -9.18
C PHE A 688 5.86 19.85 -8.53
N LEU A 689 5.71 19.96 -7.20
CA LEU A 689 4.56 19.44 -6.47
C LEU A 689 3.25 20.13 -6.90
N GLU A 690 3.25 21.45 -6.97
CA GLU A 690 2.09 22.25 -7.37
C GLU A 690 1.70 21.96 -8.83
N SER A 691 2.67 21.97 -9.73
CA SER A 691 2.44 21.71 -11.16
C SER A 691 2.01 20.27 -11.43
N SER A 692 2.51 19.30 -10.65
CA SER A 692 2.10 17.89 -10.74
C SER A 692 0.69 17.65 -10.20
N GLY A 693 0.16 18.53 -9.35
CA GLY A 693 -1.22 18.49 -8.86
C GLY A 693 -2.24 19.07 -9.84
N GLY A 694 -1.85 20.08 -10.63
CA GLY A 694 -2.71 20.78 -11.61
C GLY A 694 -2.59 20.30 -13.06
N SER A 695 -1.57 19.49 -13.39
CA SER A 695 -1.40 18.90 -14.72
C SER A 695 -2.55 17.93 -15.07
N PRO A 696 -3.01 17.88 -16.34
CA PRO A 696 -3.95 16.86 -16.80
C PRO A 696 -3.41 15.43 -16.57
N VAL A 697 -2.09 15.29 -16.52
CA VAL A 697 -1.41 14.05 -16.14
C VAL A 697 -0.66 14.32 -14.83
N GLY A 698 -1.29 13.99 -13.71
CA GLY A 698 -0.69 14.24 -12.42
C GLY A 698 0.38 13.21 -12.06
N PHE A 699 1.56 13.66 -11.64
CA PHE A 699 2.65 12.82 -11.13
C PHE A 699 2.66 12.73 -9.60
N ASP A 700 3.26 11.67 -9.07
CA ASP A 700 3.73 11.61 -7.68
C ASP A 700 5.25 11.83 -7.67
N LEU A 701 5.72 12.85 -6.97
CA LEU A 701 7.14 13.19 -6.91
C LEU A 701 7.91 12.16 -6.07
N VAL A 702 9.12 11.81 -6.53
CA VAL A 702 10.11 11.00 -5.81
C VAL A 702 11.46 11.70 -5.95
N LEU A 703 12.15 11.91 -4.84
CA LEU A 703 13.52 12.43 -4.84
C LEU A 703 14.51 11.28 -4.96
N LEU A 704 15.51 11.40 -5.83
CA LEU A 704 16.64 10.48 -5.95
C LEU A 704 17.93 11.22 -5.62
N SER A 705 18.70 10.74 -4.65
CA SER A 705 19.97 11.37 -4.24
C SER A 705 20.99 10.32 -3.82
N ASN A 706 22.28 10.66 -3.88
CA ASN A 706 23.34 9.83 -3.30
C ASN A 706 23.66 10.18 -1.83
N LEU A 707 22.92 11.14 -1.25
CA LEU A 707 23.04 11.58 0.12
C LEU A 707 24.45 12.09 0.46
N ALA A 708 25.10 12.74 -0.51
CA ALA A 708 26.35 13.45 -0.28
C ALA A 708 26.16 14.68 0.64
N PRO A 709 27.15 15.04 1.47
CA PRO A 709 27.12 16.30 2.21
C PRO A 709 26.99 17.51 1.27
N GLY A 710 26.27 18.54 1.70
CA GLY A 710 25.98 19.73 0.89
C GLY A 710 24.62 19.64 0.20
N THR A 711 24.59 19.96 -1.10
CA THR A 711 23.33 20.07 -1.86
C THR A 711 22.43 18.85 -1.74
N ASP A 712 22.99 17.65 -1.83
CA ASP A 712 22.26 16.39 -1.78
C ASP A 712 21.55 16.18 -0.44
N ALA A 713 22.25 16.38 0.68
CA ALA A 713 21.67 16.34 2.03
C ALA A 713 20.56 17.39 2.21
N ILE A 714 20.78 18.62 1.75
CA ILE A 714 19.78 19.71 1.79
C ILE A 714 18.51 19.31 1.00
N ALA A 715 18.67 18.68 -0.16
CA ALA A 715 17.54 18.20 -0.96
C ALA A 715 16.70 17.18 -0.20
N VAL A 716 17.35 16.25 0.50
CA VAL A 716 16.69 15.21 1.30
C VAL A 716 15.95 15.79 2.49
N GLU A 717 16.52 16.80 3.15
CA GLU A 717 15.84 17.53 4.22
C GLU A 717 14.56 18.21 3.72
N ILE A 718 14.66 18.94 2.61
CA ILE A 718 13.52 19.62 1.98
C ILE A 718 12.46 18.59 1.55
N ALA A 719 12.88 17.47 0.94
CA ALA A 719 11.94 16.42 0.57
C ALA A 719 11.20 15.86 1.79
N ALA A 720 11.88 15.70 2.93
CA ALA A 720 11.23 15.28 4.17
C ALA A 720 10.22 16.32 4.68
N GLU A 721 10.51 17.63 4.56
CA GLU A 721 9.58 18.72 4.91
C GLU A 721 8.30 18.67 4.06
N PHE A 722 8.41 18.33 2.79
CA PHE A 722 7.28 18.20 1.86
C PHE A 722 6.64 16.81 1.82
N GLU A 723 7.06 15.88 2.70
CA GLU A 723 6.64 14.47 2.69
C GLU A 723 6.86 13.75 1.33
N VAL A 724 7.89 14.17 0.60
CA VAL A 724 8.32 13.56 -0.66
C VAL A 724 9.18 12.33 -0.35
N PRO A 725 8.84 11.14 -0.89
CA PRO A 725 9.65 9.95 -0.67
C PRO A 725 11.03 10.10 -1.30
N VAL A 726 12.05 9.70 -0.54
CA VAL A 726 13.45 9.75 -0.96
C VAL A 726 13.97 8.34 -1.25
N TYR A 727 14.54 8.15 -2.43
CA TYR A 727 15.32 6.98 -2.78
C TYR A 727 16.81 7.36 -2.74
N ALA A 728 17.56 6.73 -1.84
CA ALA A 728 18.97 7.02 -1.60
C ALA A 728 19.86 5.95 -2.28
N ILE A 729 20.74 6.38 -3.18
CA ILE A 729 21.78 5.54 -3.80
C ILE A 729 23.13 5.86 -3.15
N LEU A 730 23.45 5.17 -2.07
CA LEU A 730 24.66 5.44 -1.31
C LEU A 730 25.91 4.89 -2.02
N PRO A 731 27.03 5.63 -1.96
CA PRO A 731 28.31 5.18 -2.52
C PRO A 731 28.88 3.95 -1.80
N MET A 732 28.51 3.73 -0.54
CA MET A 732 28.97 2.64 0.30
C MET A 732 27.91 2.35 1.39
N PRO A 733 27.97 1.21 2.10
CA PRO A 733 27.08 0.90 3.21
C PRO A 733 26.90 2.08 4.17
N ALA A 734 25.66 2.35 4.58
CA ALA A 734 25.31 3.49 5.43
C ALA A 734 26.15 3.58 6.70
N GLU A 735 26.48 2.43 7.32
CA GLU A 735 27.29 2.36 8.52
C GLU A 735 28.73 2.84 8.28
N LEU A 736 29.33 2.40 7.18
CA LEU A 736 30.68 2.82 6.77
C LEU A 736 30.69 4.28 6.33
N TYR A 737 29.60 4.72 5.69
CA TYR A 737 29.49 6.10 5.24
C TYR A 737 29.34 7.06 6.43
N ALA A 738 28.50 6.71 7.41
CA ALA A 738 28.34 7.47 8.64
C ALA A 738 29.67 7.60 9.40
N GLU A 739 30.46 6.52 9.46
CA GLU A 739 31.78 6.50 10.09
C GLU A 739 32.81 7.33 9.32
N TYR A 740 32.78 7.28 7.99
CA TYR A 740 33.60 8.15 7.15
C TYR A 740 33.28 9.64 7.41
N LEU A 741 31.99 10.00 7.47
CA LEU A 741 31.56 11.37 7.78
C LEU A 741 31.97 11.80 9.19
N TYR A 742 31.89 10.89 10.17
CA TYR A 742 32.41 11.10 11.52
C TYR A 742 33.91 11.44 11.48
N ASN A 743 34.71 10.62 10.81
CA ASN A 743 36.16 10.81 10.70
C ASN A 743 36.53 12.10 9.96
N GLN A 744 35.79 12.47 8.91
CA GLN A 744 35.98 13.74 8.22
C GLN A 744 35.67 14.96 9.10
N ALA A 745 34.54 14.94 9.81
CA ALA A 745 34.18 16.01 10.73
C ALA A 745 35.18 16.12 11.89
N LEU A 746 35.65 14.97 12.40
CA LEU A 746 36.73 14.90 13.38
C LEU A 746 38.01 15.53 12.83
N ALA A 747 38.41 15.25 11.59
CA ALA A 747 39.61 15.84 10.99
C ALA A 747 39.53 17.36 10.80
N ARG A 748 38.33 17.90 10.52
CA ARG A 748 38.11 19.33 10.23
C ARG A 748 37.99 20.21 11.46
N ALA A 749 37.49 19.69 12.59
CA ALA A 749 37.27 20.50 13.78
C ALA A 749 38.60 20.90 14.46
N ALA A 750 38.85 22.20 14.53
CA ALA A 750 40.08 22.79 15.07
C ALA A 750 40.16 22.78 16.60
N ASP A 751 39.03 22.85 17.30
CA ASP A 751 38.95 22.87 18.76
C ASP A 751 38.79 21.45 19.33
N PRO A 752 39.78 20.94 20.11
CA PRO A 752 39.69 19.63 20.77
C PRO A 752 38.47 19.45 21.68
N GLN A 753 37.92 20.53 22.27
CA GLN A 753 36.81 20.46 23.22
C GLN A 753 35.44 20.22 22.55
N VAL A 754 35.29 20.61 21.28
CA VAL A 754 34.03 20.47 20.52
C VAL A 754 34.14 19.41 19.41
N ARG A 755 35.35 18.92 19.15
CA ARG A 755 35.71 17.97 18.07
C ARG A 755 34.84 16.73 18.01
N ASP A 756 34.68 16.05 19.15
CA ASP A 756 33.88 14.83 19.27
C ASP A 756 32.37 15.13 19.10
N GLY A 757 31.90 16.26 19.64
CA GLY A 757 30.52 16.71 19.47
C GLY A 757 30.15 16.98 18.01
N ALA A 758 31.01 17.68 17.27
CA ALA A 758 30.81 17.95 15.85
C ALA A 758 30.84 16.67 15.00
N ALA A 759 31.78 15.76 15.28
CA ALA A 759 31.85 14.47 14.60
C ALA A 759 30.60 13.60 14.84
N LYS A 760 30.16 13.51 16.10
CA LYS A 760 28.90 12.84 16.47
C LYS A 760 27.69 13.48 15.77
N ALA A 761 27.64 14.81 15.66
CA ALA A 761 26.56 15.52 14.99
C ALA A 761 26.49 15.18 13.49
N ALA A 762 27.62 15.17 12.78
CA ALA A 762 27.68 14.81 11.36
C ALA A 762 27.20 13.37 11.13
N ARG A 763 27.68 12.42 11.94
CA ARG A 763 27.23 11.02 11.90
C ARG A 763 25.72 10.90 12.14
N ASN A 764 25.23 11.52 13.20
CA ASN A 764 23.82 11.40 13.60
C ASN A 764 22.90 12.07 12.58
N SER A 765 23.29 13.22 12.00
CA SER A 765 22.55 13.89 10.94
C SER A 765 22.42 13.00 9.71
N PHE A 766 23.51 12.38 9.25
CA PHE A 766 23.46 11.43 8.14
C PHE A 766 22.53 10.23 8.44
N LEU A 767 22.66 9.63 9.62
CA LEU A 767 21.81 8.50 10.04
C LEU A 767 20.33 8.89 10.18
N GLU A 768 20.05 10.14 10.54
CA GLU A 768 18.69 10.67 10.55
C GLU A 768 18.14 10.79 9.12
N LEU A 769 18.92 11.32 8.18
CA LEU A 769 18.51 11.44 6.78
C LEU A 769 18.32 10.08 6.10
N THR A 770 19.20 9.10 6.34
CA THR A 770 19.01 7.74 5.83
C THR A 770 17.75 7.10 6.41
N SER A 771 17.42 7.38 7.68
CA SER A 771 16.19 6.88 8.30
C SER A 771 14.91 7.48 7.72
N LYS A 772 15.00 8.66 7.08
CA LYS A 772 13.90 9.31 6.37
C LYS A 772 13.75 8.79 4.93
N ALA A 773 14.75 8.09 4.39
CA ALA A 773 14.68 7.54 3.05
C ALA A 773 13.67 6.39 2.97
N ALA A 774 12.80 6.44 1.97
CA ALA A 774 11.85 5.36 1.69
C ALA A 774 12.56 4.12 1.14
N ILE A 775 13.65 4.33 0.39
CA ILE A 775 14.53 3.27 -0.11
C ILE A 775 15.97 3.72 0.10
N CYS A 776 16.80 2.82 0.59
CA CYS A 776 18.24 3.03 0.68
C CYS A 776 18.95 1.83 0.04
N VAL A 777 19.73 2.09 -1.00
CA VAL A 777 20.55 1.08 -1.67
C VAL A 777 21.98 1.54 -1.74
N ASN A 778 22.88 0.58 -1.66
CA ASN A 778 24.29 0.80 -1.87
C ASN A 778 24.66 0.39 -3.28
N VAL A 779 25.54 1.16 -3.91
CA VAL A 779 26.02 0.84 -5.25
C VAL A 779 26.94 -0.38 -5.18
N PRO A 780 26.72 -1.43 -5.99
CA PRO A 780 27.66 -2.53 -6.05
C PRO A 780 28.95 -2.03 -6.72
N PRO A 781 30.12 -2.54 -6.33
CA PRO A 781 31.38 -2.15 -6.96
C PRO A 781 31.48 -2.57 -8.44
N GLU A 782 32.49 -2.02 -9.12
CA GLU A 782 32.75 -2.29 -10.54
C GLU A 782 33.03 -3.77 -10.82
N SER A 783 32.53 -4.24 -11.97
CA SER A 783 32.73 -5.63 -12.42
C SER A 783 34.21 -5.93 -12.52
N GLY A 784 34.68 -7.00 -11.87
CA GLY A 784 36.10 -7.37 -11.90
C GLY A 784 37.02 -6.52 -11.03
N SER A 785 36.49 -5.58 -10.24
CA SER A 785 37.25 -4.93 -9.17
C SER A 785 37.55 -5.93 -8.07
N THR A 786 38.78 -5.93 -7.56
CA THR A 786 39.11 -6.61 -6.30
C THR A 786 38.21 -6.09 -5.19
N ALA A 787 37.80 -6.98 -4.29
CA ALA A 787 37.11 -6.64 -3.06
C ALA A 787 37.88 -5.51 -2.35
N VAL A 788 37.21 -4.41 -2.04
CA VAL A 788 37.80 -3.36 -1.19
C VAL A 788 37.42 -3.71 0.25
N PRO A 789 38.38 -3.91 1.15
CA PRO A 789 38.09 -4.13 2.56
C PRO A 789 37.32 -2.94 3.14
N ALA A 790 36.23 -3.19 3.87
CA ALA A 790 35.46 -2.13 4.53
C ALA A 790 36.33 -1.17 5.38
N PRO A 791 37.35 -1.63 6.13
CA PRO A 791 38.23 -0.73 6.88
C PRO A 791 38.99 0.28 6.01
N LEU A 792 39.30 -0.06 4.75
CA LEU A 792 39.99 0.87 3.84
C LEU A 792 39.11 2.08 3.51
N LEU A 793 37.78 1.92 3.44
CA LEU A 793 36.87 3.01 3.06
C LEU A 793 36.83 4.16 4.07
N VAL A 794 37.07 3.86 5.35
CA VAL A 794 37.04 4.83 6.45
C VAL A 794 38.43 5.41 6.77
N GLN A 795 39.50 4.88 6.17
CA GLN A 795 40.86 5.36 6.36
C GLN A 795 41.17 6.63 5.56
N ASP A 796 42.02 7.48 6.11
CA ASP A 796 42.57 8.65 5.43
C ASP A 796 43.87 8.29 4.71
N SER A 797 43.75 7.67 3.53
CA SER A 797 44.88 7.31 2.66
C SER A 797 44.60 7.66 1.19
N PRO A 798 45.64 7.89 0.35
CA PRO A 798 45.45 8.17 -1.08
C PRO A 798 44.73 7.04 -1.83
N GLU A 799 44.97 5.79 -1.42
CA GLU A 799 44.30 4.62 -1.99
C GLU A 799 42.81 4.61 -1.64
N ALA A 800 42.48 4.81 -0.37
CA ALA A 800 41.11 4.91 0.11
C ALA A 800 40.33 6.03 -0.59
N GLU A 801 40.97 7.19 -0.76
CA GLU A 801 40.40 8.34 -1.47
C GLU A 801 40.11 8.02 -2.94
N GLY A 802 41.03 7.34 -3.62
CA GLY A 802 40.84 6.88 -4.99
C GLY A 802 39.65 5.92 -5.13
N VAL A 803 39.47 5.00 -4.18
CA VAL A 803 38.31 4.08 -4.14
C VAL A 803 37.01 4.86 -3.90
N ARG A 804 36.97 5.73 -2.89
CA ARG A 804 35.78 6.53 -2.56
C ARG A 804 35.33 7.36 -3.75
N LYS A 805 36.25 8.03 -4.46
CA LYS A 805 35.92 8.79 -5.68
C LYS A 805 35.24 7.94 -6.76
N ARG A 806 35.67 6.70 -6.96
CA ARG A 806 35.02 5.76 -7.89
C ARG A 806 33.60 5.40 -7.42
N LEU A 807 33.44 5.12 -6.13
CA LEU A 807 32.13 4.81 -5.53
C LEU A 807 31.16 6.00 -5.63
N TYR A 808 31.60 7.21 -5.31
CA TYR A 808 30.82 8.44 -5.48
C TYR A 808 30.43 8.68 -6.93
N ARG A 809 31.37 8.53 -7.87
CA ARG A 809 31.09 8.66 -9.30
C ARG A 809 30.02 7.67 -9.74
N ARG A 810 30.07 6.43 -9.25
CA ARG A 810 29.12 5.39 -9.61
C ARG A 810 27.73 5.64 -8.98
N ALA A 811 27.66 6.08 -7.73
CA ALA A 811 26.43 6.50 -7.08
C ALA A 811 25.78 7.69 -7.79
N GLY A 812 26.56 8.74 -8.05
CA GLY A 812 26.10 9.88 -8.85
C GLY A 812 25.67 9.46 -10.25
N SER A 813 26.38 8.52 -10.89
CA SER A 813 25.96 7.97 -12.18
C SER A 813 24.62 7.25 -12.12
N GLY A 814 24.36 6.51 -11.04
CA GLY A 814 23.06 5.88 -10.78
C GLY A 814 21.93 6.92 -10.65
N VAL A 815 22.16 8.02 -9.93
CA VAL A 815 21.20 9.14 -9.82
C VAL A 815 20.89 9.71 -11.21
N VAL A 816 21.94 10.06 -11.98
CA VAL A 816 21.80 10.63 -13.34
C VAL A 816 21.10 9.66 -14.31
N ALA A 817 21.40 8.36 -14.21
CA ALA A 817 20.86 7.34 -15.09
C ALA A 817 19.45 6.88 -14.71
N ARG A 818 18.91 7.24 -13.53
CA ARG A 818 17.56 6.82 -13.11
C ARG A 818 16.61 7.98 -12.86
N SER A 819 17.07 9.22 -12.89
CA SER A 819 16.21 10.40 -12.82
C SER A 819 15.54 10.71 -14.17
N ASP A 820 14.24 10.99 -14.14
CA ASP A 820 13.53 11.60 -15.27
C ASP A 820 14.04 13.03 -15.48
N ILE A 821 14.11 13.80 -14.39
CA ILE A 821 14.64 15.17 -14.37
C ILE A 821 15.84 15.19 -13.42
N LEU A 822 16.97 15.75 -13.87
CA LEU A 822 18.16 15.92 -13.04
C LEU A 822 18.34 17.40 -12.69
N ILE A 823 18.27 17.74 -11.40
CA ILE A 823 18.64 19.05 -10.87
C ILE A 823 20.14 19.03 -10.55
N CYS A 824 20.88 19.99 -11.11
CA CYS A 824 22.31 20.16 -10.89
C CYS A 824 22.56 21.51 -10.22
N VAL A 825 23.07 21.52 -8.99
CA VAL A 825 23.56 22.76 -8.35
C VAL A 825 25.05 22.87 -8.62
N VAL A 826 25.41 23.71 -9.60
CA VAL A 826 26.80 23.85 -10.09
C VAL A 826 27.10 25.29 -10.46
N ASP A 827 28.38 25.63 -10.51
CA ASP A 827 28.86 26.87 -11.11
C ASP A 827 29.01 26.69 -12.63
N PRO A 828 28.21 27.37 -13.46
CA PRO A 828 28.26 27.21 -14.91
C PRO A 828 29.58 27.71 -15.52
N ASN A 829 30.34 28.53 -14.79
CA ASN A 829 31.61 29.11 -15.22
C ASN A 829 32.83 28.39 -14.60
N GLU A 830 32.64 27.17 -14.06
CA GLU A 830 33.70 26.37 -13.46
C GLU A 830 34.79 26.04 -14.49
N THR A 831 36.04 26.44 -14.22
CA THR A 831 37.19 26.20 -15.11
C THR A 831 37.84 24.83 -14.95
N ASN A 832 37.67 24.19 -13.77
CA ASN A 832 38.16 22.85 -13.49
C ASN A 832 36.98 21.95 -13.11
N PRO A 833 36.52 21.05 -14.00
CA PRO A 833 35.26 20.34 -13.82
C PRO A 833 35.31 19.43 -12.59
N SER A 834 34.40 19.67 -11.67
CA SER A 834 34.14 18.76 -10.55
C SER A 834 33.45 17.47 -11.01
N LEU A 835 33.38 16.46 -10.13
CA LEU A 835 32.60 15.25 -10.38
C LEU A 835 31.13 15.56 -10.73
N THR A 836 30.53 16.54 -10.05
CA THR A 836 29.16 17.01 -10.33
C THR A 836 29.03 17.54 -11.76
N THR A 837 30.01 18.33 -12.20
CA THR A 837 30.08 18.87 -13.58
C THR A 837 30.33 17.76 -14.61
N GLU A 838 31.18 16.78 -14.31
CA GLU A 838 31.38 15.58 -15.14
C GLU A 838 30.05 14.83 -15.35
N LEU A 839 29.30 14.58 -14.28
CA LEU A 839 28.02 13.85 -14.32
C LEU A 839 26.93 14.64 -15.06
N MET A 840 26.85 15.95 -14.86
CA MET A 840 25.96 16.84 -15.62
C MET A 840 26.28 16.77 -17.12
N ASN A 841 27.56 16.85 -17.50
CA ASN A 841 27.96 16.78 -18.91
C ASN A 841 27.72 15.39 -19.51
N ALA A 842 27.89 14.32 -18.72
CA ALA A 842 27.52 12.97 -19.11
C ALA A 842 26.00 12.82 -19.36
N ARG A 843 25.16 13.49 -18.56
CA ARG A 843 23.71 13.60 -18.83
C ARG A 843 23.46 14.31 -20.16
N LYS A 844 24.03 15.50 -20.38
CA LYS A 844 23.83 16.27 -21.63
C LYS A 844 24.24 15.52 -22.90
N SER A 845 25.32 14.75 -22.82
CA SER A 845 25.87 14.00 -23.97
C SER A 845 25.23 12.62 -24.16
N GLY A 846 24.41 12.14 -23.21
CA GLY A 846 23.93 10.75 -23.19
C GLY A 846 25.02 9.70 -22.91
N GLY A 847 26.18 10.12 -22.41
CA GLY A 847 27.29 9.23 -22.09
C GLY A 847 27.11 8.37 -20.84
N ILE A 848 26.14 8.69 -19.97
CA ILE A 848 25.97 8.03 -18.66
C ILE A 848 25.64 6.53 -18.75
N TRP A 849 24.99 6.10 -19.84
CA TRP A 849 24.58 4.72 -20.06
C TRP A 849 25.75 3.76 -20.30
N ARG A 850 26.96 4.29 -20.55
CA ARG A 850 28.18 3.49 -20.66
C ARG A 850 28.74 3.05 -19.31
N THR A 851 28.39 3.75 -18.22
CA THR A 851 28.95 3.51 -16.88
C THR A 851 27.96 2.82 -15.94
N PHE A 852 26.65 2.93 -16.20
CA PHE A 852 25.61 2.26 -15.40
C PHE A 852 24.75 1.33 -16.28
N PRO A 853 24.58 0.05 -15.92
CA PRO A 853 23.84 -0.91 -16.74
C PRO A 853 22.40 -0.48 -17.01
N GLU A 854 21.93 -0.80 -18.21
CA GLU A 854 20.51 -0.73 -18.54
C GLU A 854 19.71 -1.68 -17.66
N SER A 855 18.45 -1.32 -17.46
CA SER A 855 17.52 -2.06 -16.63
C SER A 855 16.42 -2.68 -17.46
N GLU A 856 16.07 -3.91 -17.11
CA GLU A 856 14.89 -4.58 -17.64
C GLU A 856 13.70 -4.53 -16.66
N PHE A 857 13.92 -4.06 -15.43
CA PHE A 857 12.91 -4.02 -14.37
C PHE A 857 11.92 -2.86 -14.52
N GLN A 858 12.36 -1.73 -15.09
CA GLN A 858 11.54 -0.54 -15.25
C GLN A 858 11.68 0.09 -16.64
N ILE A 859 10.66 0.85 -17.06
CA ILE A 859 10.79 1.77 -18.19
C ILE A 859 11.99 2.69 -17.96
N PRO A 860 12.76 3.01 -19.02
CA PRO A 860 13.85 3.96 -18.89
C PRO A 860 13.32 5.32 -18.39
N PRO A 861 14.17 6.16 -17.76
CA PRO A 861 13.80 7.54 -17.48
C PRO A 861 13.69 8.36 -18.77
N ALA A 862 12.92 9.44 -18.70
CA ALA A 862 12.90 10.44 -19.77
C ALA A 862 14.28 11.09 -19.97
N PRO A 863 14.75 11.28 -21.21
CA PRO A 863 16.02 11.92 -21.53
C PRO A 863 15.85 13.45 -21.56
N THR A 864 15.42 14.05 -20.45
CA THR A 864 15.37 15.52 -20.35
C THR A 864 16.76 16.10 -20.11
N ALA A 865 16.98 17.33 -20.60
CA ALA A 865 18.15 18.12 -20.23
C ALA A 865 18.21 18.34 -18.70
N PRO A 866 19.41 18.46 -18.10
CA PRO A 866 19.53 18.78 -16.68
C PRO A 866 19.04 20.20 -16.40
N LEU A 867 18.29 20.37 -15.31
CA LEU A 867 17.93 21.68 -14.76
C LEU A 867 19.13 22.21 -13.95
N ILE A 868 19.75 23.29 -14.44
CA ILE A 868 20.94 23.87 -13.82
C ILE A 868 20.52 25.00 -12.89
N LEU A 869 20.87 24.88 -11.61
CA LEU A 869 20.77 25.96 -10.62
C LEU A 869 22.19 26.49 -10.38
N ASP A 870 22.42 27.76 -10.71
CA ASP A 870 23.73 28.40 -10.51
C ASP A 870 24.05 28.44 -9.01
N ALA A 871 25.15 27.80 -8.60
CA ALA A 871 25.55 27.75 -7.20
C ALA A 871 25.89 29.14 -6.61
N ARG A 872 26.21 30.14 -7.46
CA ARG A 872 26.58 31.50 -7.03
C ARG A 872 25.36 32.43 -6.94
N ASP A 873 24.41 32.29 -7.86
CA ASP A 873 23.17 33.08 -7.91
C ASP A 873 21.99 32.19 -8.30
N PRO A 874 21.57 31.25 -7.43
CA PRO A 874 20.53 30.31 -7.79
C PRO A 874 19.20 31.07 -7.93
N GLN A 875 18.46 30.73 -8.99
CA GLN A 875 17.11 31.22 -9.27
C GLN A 875 16.21 30.00 -9.52
N PRO A 876 14.97 29.98 -8.99
CA PRO A 876 14.06 28.88 -9.26
C PRO A 876 13.63 28.93 -10.74
N PRO A 877 13.35 27.78 -11.37
CA PRO A 877 12.76 27.76 -12.71
C PRO A 877 11.39 28.44 -12.70
N SER A 878 10.97 29.00 -13.84
CA SER A 878 9.60 29.49 -13.99
C SER A 878 8.60 28.33 -13.96
N GLU A 879 7.37 28.61 -13.54
CA GLU A 879 6.28 27.63 -13.53
C GLU A 879 6.04 27.04 -14.93
N GLU A 880 6.18 27.86 -15.98
CA GLU A 880 6.05 27.42 -17.38
C GLU A 880 7.16 26.45 -17.78
N ALA A 881 8.40 26.68 -17.33
CA ALA A 881 9.52 25.77 -17.58
C ALA A 881 9.30 24.42 -16.87
N VAL A 882 8.82 24.44 -15.63
CA VAL A 882 8.44 23.22 -14.89
C VAL A 882 7.35 22.45 -15.63
N ARG A 883 6.26 23.12 -16.05
CA ARG A 883 5.18 22.47 -16.80
C ARG A 883 5.66 21.90 -18.14
N ALA A 884 6.51 22.61 -18.86
CA ALA A 884 7.08 22.13 -20.12
C ALA A 884 7.88 20.83 -19.92
N LEU A 885 8.71 20.76 -18.86
CA LEU A 885 9.44 19.54 -18.50
C LEU A 885 8.51 18.38 -18.15
N LEU A 886 7.43 18.63 -17.38
CA LEU A 886 6.45 17.59 -17.05
C LEU A 886 5.77 17.02 -18.30
N HIS A 887 5.41 17.88 -19.26
CA HIS A 887 4.86 17.46 -20.55
C HIS A 887 5.86 16.65 -21.36
N GLU A 888 7.12 17.10 -21.45
CA GLU A 888 8.20 16.38 -22.14
C GLU A 888 8.39 14.96 -21.56
N VAL A 889 8.39 14.83 -20.24
CA VAL A 889 8.48 13.52 -19.56
C VAL A 889 7.30 12.63 -19.94
N TRP A 890 6.07 13.15 -19.89
CA TRP A 890 4.88 12.38 -20.22
C TRP A 890 4.84 11.94 -21.69
N ASP A 891 5.11 12.86 -22.61
CA ASP A 891 5.14 12.60 -24.04
C ASP A 891 6.20 11.56 -24.38
N TRP A 892 7.38 11.65 -23.76
CA TRP A 892 8.42 10.65 -23.93
C TRP A 892 7.95 9.27 -23.44
N ARG A 893 7.38 9.19 -22.23
CA ARG A 893 6.91 7.93 -21.64
C ARG A 893 5.82 7.28 -22.46
N THR A 894 4.94 8.04 -23.08
CA THR A 894 3.83 7.52 -23.90
C THR A 894 4.20 7.31 -25.37
N SER A 895 5.38 7.75 -25.81
CA SER A 895 5.82 7.62 -27.19
C SER A 895 6.12 6.16 -27.60
N ALA A 896 5.74 5.79 -28.82
CA ALA A 896 6.01 4.47 -29.38
C ALA A 896 7.52 4.20 -29.65
N ASN A 897 8.34 5.25 -29.78
CA ASN A 897 9.75 5.19 -30.18
C ASN A 897 10.75 5.24 -28.99
N ARG A 898 10.30 4.99 -27.76
CA ARG A 898 11.11 5.02 -26.53
C ARG A 898 12.16 3.90 -26.37
N GLN A 899 12.54 3.21 -27.45
CA GLN A 899 13.22 1.91 -27.38
C GLN A 899 14.65 1.93 -26.82
N THR A 900 15.31 3.08 -26.70
CA THR A 900 16.57 3.20 -25.94
C THR A 900 16.92 4.67 -25.70
N PRO A 901 17.29 5.11 -24.48
CA PRO A 901 17.84 6.46 -24.24
C PRO A 901 19.09 6.75 -25.09
N ALA A 902 19.87 5.70 -25.38
CA ALA A 902 21.15 5.79 -26.10
C ALA A 902 21.05 6.27 -27.56
N ALA A 903 19.85 6.26 -28.17
CA ALA A 903 19.67 6.56 -29.59
C ALA A 903 19.36 8.03 -29.91
N ARG A 904 19.23 8.91 -28.92
CA ARG A 904 18.96 10.35 -29.16
C ARG A 904 19.90 11.23 -28.34
N PRO A 905 20.68 12.13 -28.99
CA PRO A 905 21.23 13.28 -28.28
C PRO A 905 20.09 14.08 -27.62
N TYR A 906 20.32 14.57 -26.41
CA TYR A 906 19.38 15.46 -25.70
C TYR A 906 19.16 16.71 -26.58
N ARG A 907 17.90 17.04 -26.87
CA ARG A 907 17.55 18.20 -27.71
C ARG A 907 17.58 19.50 -26.94
#